data_AF-A0A0S3PRN4-F1
#
_entry.id   AF-A0A0S3PRN4-F1
#
_cell.length_a   1.000
_cell.length_b   1.000
_cell.length_c   1.000
_cell.angle_alpha   90.00
_cell.angle_beta   90.00
_cell.angle_gamma   90.00
#
_symmetry.space_group_name_H-M   'P 1'
#
loop_
_entity.id
_entity.type
_entity.pdbx_description
1 polymer ?
#
loop_
_entity_poly.entity_id
_entity_poly.type
_entity_poly.pdbx_seq_one_letter_code
_entity_poly.pdbx_strand_id
1 'polypeptide(L)'
;MGESATIDGNAGIREPKAAPAYLAGLNPAQRHAVEYGGAGEHGSGVFDPPLLIIAGAGSGKTNTLAHRVAHLIVSGADPRRMMLLTFSRRAATEMQRRVERITAKVLGPAAGAMTDALAWSGTFHAIGARLLREYATDLGIDVDFTIHDREDSADLMNLVRHDLGFSKTVKRFPTKHTCLSIYSRAVNATSPLGEVLGTFFPWCAEWESELQSLFAAYVATKQKQNVLDYDDLLLYWAHMMMEPALAGQLSDRFDHVMVDEYQDTNRLQSSILLNFKPTGQGLTVVGDDAQSIYSFRAATVRNILDFPAHFSPPAALITLEQNYRSTQPILAAANAVIDLASERFTKNLWSNRASGDLPALVSVADDNAQAGYVADCVLANREAGLRLKAQAVLFRTSSHSATLEVELTRRNIPFVKFGGLKFLESAHIKDLLALLRWSQNLRDRVAGFRVAQLLPGFGPGMAAKLLDAIEGGARPIRGLNAFRPPTAAAEHWIDFCATIKALHLGKAGWPADLDLASRWYVPLMQHRFDDAPQREGDIAQLAQIASSYPTRERFLTELTLDPPDATSDQAGPPLLDEDYLILSTIHSAKGQEWDSVFVLNAVDGCIPSDLGVGTTAEIDEERRLLYVAMTRAKDQLHLMLPQRFYVHGQRSMGDRHIYAQRTRFIPNALTHHFQSRSWPAAQANASLRRPISPLDVRGKLRGMWG
;
A
#
# COMPACT_ATOMS: atom_id res chain seq x y z
N MET A 1 -79.62 -14.06 37.08
CA MET A 1 -79.20 -12.97 36.17
C MET A 1 -77.73 -12.74 36.42
N GLY A 2 -76.88 -13.22 35.52
CA GLY A 2 -75.43 -13.00 35.55
C GLY A 2 -75.04 -12.37 34.23
N GLU A 3 -74.33 -11.24 34.31
CA GLU A 3 -73.82 -10.52 33.14
C GLU A 3 -72.33 -10.79 32.96
N SER A 4 -72.00 -11.05 31.69
CA SER A 4 -70.69 -11.29 31.11
C SER A 4 -70.14 -9.98 30.54
N ALA A 5 -68.88 -9.68 30.83
CA ALA A 5 -68.14 -8.60 30.21
C ALA A 5 -67.37 -9.13 28.98
N THR A 6 -67.60 -8.49 27.82
CA THR A 6 -66.92 -8.73 26.55
C THR A 6 -65.64 -7.90 26.41
N ILE A 7 -64.67 -8.52 25.75
CA ILE A 7 -63.34 -8.03 25.37
C ILE A 7 -63.47 -7.21 24.09
N ASP A 8 -62.87 -6.01 24.02
CA ASP A 8 -62.58 -5.32 22.76
C ASP A 8 -61.07 -5.15 22.60
N GLY A 9 -60.54 -5.74 21.53
CA GLY A 9 -59.14 -5.65 21.12
C GLY A 9 -58.95 -4.55 20.08
N ASN A 10 -57.90 -3.75 20.25
CA ASN A 10 -57.36 -2.95 19.16
C ASN A 10 -55.83 -2.92 19.28
N ALA A 11 -55.17 -3.90 18.65
CA ALA A 11 -53.72 -3.90 18.46
C ALA A 11 -53.39 -2.98 17.27
N GLY A 12 -52.94 -1.76 17.58
CA GLY A 12 -52.46 -0.81 16.59
C GLY A 12 -51.20 -1.33 15.90
N ILE A 13 -51.31 -1.67 14.62
CA ILE A 13 -50.18 -1.90 13.72
C ILE A 13 -49.46 -0.55 13.56
N ARG A 14 -48.27 -0.41 14.16
CA ARG A 14 -47.39 0.74 13.89
C ARG A 14 -46.83 0.60 12.47
N GLU A 15 -47.16 1.55 11.60
CA GLU A 15 -46.52 1.68 10.29
C GLU A 15 -44.99 1.86 10.43
N PRO A 16 -44.17 1.25 9.55
CA PRO A 16 -42.73 1.42 9.58
C PRO A 16 -42.35 2.87 9.25
N LYS A 17 -41.63 3.53 10.17
CA LYS A 17 -41.06 4.88 9.97
C LYS A 17 -40.26 4.89 8.66
N ALA A 18 -40.61 5.80 7.75
CA ALA A 18 -39.91 5.97 6.48
C ALA A 18 -38.41 6.17 6.71
N ALA A 19 -37.59 5.53 5.87
CA ALA A 19 -36.13 5.58 5.97
C ALA A 19 -35.62 7.03 5.91
N PRO A 20 -34.61 7.40 6.71
CA PRO A 20 -33.95 8.70 6.55
C PRO A 20 -33.45 8.91 5.12
N ALA A 21 -33.70 10.09 4.55
CA ALA A 21 -33.43 10.37 3.13
C ALA A 21 -31.96 10.13 2.70
N TYR A 22 -31.01 10.27 3.63
CA TYR A 22 -29.59 10.04 3.36
C TYR A 22 -29.20 8.56 3.24
N LEU A 23 -30.08 7.63 3.66
CA LEU A 23 -29.91 6.18 3.52
C LEU A 23 -30.61 5.62 2.27
N ALA A 24 -31.42 6.42 1.56
CA ALA A 24 -32.23 5.96 0.43
C ALA A 24 -31.42 5.39 -0.74
N GLY A 25 -30.15 5.77 -0.87
CA GLY A 25 -29.25 5.28 -1.93
C GLY A 25 -28.59 3.93 -1.62
N LEU A 26 -28.83 3.33 -0.45
CA LEU A 26 -28.26 2.05 -0.04
C LEU A 26 -29.20 0.89 -0.36
N ASN A 27 -28.64 -0.24 -0.80
CA ASN A 27 -29.42 -1.47 -0.91
C ASN A 27 -29.75 -2.04 0.49
N PRO A 28 -30.66 -3.04 0.60
CA PRO A 28 -31.07 -3.58 1.89
C PRO A 28 -29.92 -4.11 2.77
N ALA A 29 -28.92 -4.78 2.18
CA ALA A 29 -27.78 -5.33 2.92
C ALA A 29 -26.82 -4.24 3.42
N GLN A 30 -26.53 -3.24 2.58
CA GLN A 30 -25.75 -2.06 2.96
C GLN A 30 -26.45 -1.28 4.07
N ARG A 31 -27.76 -1.11 3.96
CA ARG A 31 -28.57 -0.42 4.97
C ARG A 31 -28.57 -1.18 6.30
N HIS A 32 -28.74 -2.50 6.27
CA HIS A 32 -28.65 -3.34 7.46
C HIS A 32 -27.28 -3.18 8.14
N ALA A 33 -26.19 -3.17 7.37
CA ALA A 33 -24.85 -2.94 7.90
C ALA A 33 -24.65 -1.53 8.50
N VAL A 34 -25.32 -0.51 7.97
CA VAL A 34 -25.25 0.87 8.46
C VAL A 34 -26.05 1.04 9.75
N GLU A 35 -27.25 0.48 9.82
CA GLU A 35 -28.17 0.62 10.96
C GLU A 35 -27.86 -0.35 12.11
N TYR A 36 -27.00 -1.36 11.90
CA TYR A 36 -26.64 -2.36 12.90
C TYR A 36 -26.11 -1.74 14.20
N GLY A 37 -26.77 -2.02 15.33
CA GLY A 37 -26.42 -1.51 16.66
C GLY A 37 -26.55 0.00 16.87
N GLY A 38 -27.26 0.70 15.96
CA GLY A 38 -27.44 2.16 16.01
C GLY A 38 -28.79 2.65 16.58
N ALA A 39 -29.76 1.76 16.82
CA ALA A 39 -31.04 2.11 17.42
C ALA A 39 -30.98 1.89 18.93
N GLY A 40 -31.01 2.98 19.71
CA GLY A 40 -30.92 2.99 21.17
C GLY A 40 -32.09 2.28 21.89
N GLU A 41 -32.15 0.96 21.84
CA GLU A 41 -33.05 0.12 22.63
C GLU A 41 -32.31 -0.69 23.72
N HIS A 42 -31.18 -0.23 24.25
CA HIS A 42 -30.41 -1.06 25.19
C HIS A 42 -30.51 -0.52 26.62
N GLY A 43 -31.73 -0.57 27.15
CA GLY A 43 -32.01 -0.48 28.60
C GLY A 43 -31.75 -1.80 29.35
N SER A 44 -31.20 -2.83 28.69
CA SER A 44 -31.09 -4.20 29.20
C SER A 44 -29.66 -4.64 29.56
N GLY A 45 -28.63 -3.81 29.33
CA GLY A 45 -27.24 -4.17 29.62
C GLY A 45 -26.64 -5.27 28.71
N VAL A 46 -27.35 -5.67 27.65
CA VAL A 46 -26.85 -6.58 26.61
C VAL A 46 -26.26 -5.73 25.49
N PHE A 47 -24.98 -5.89 25.17
CA PHE A 47 -24.34 -5.19 24.05
C PHE A 47 -24.54 -5.94 22.74
N ASP A 48 -24.65 -5.22 21.63
CA ASP A 48 -24.69 -5.86 20.32
C ASP A 48 -23.36 -6.59 20.03
N PRO A 49 -23.42 -7.79 19.43
CA PRO A 49 -22.22 -8.48 18.97
C PRO A 49 -21.35 -7.61 18.04
N PRO A 50 -20.04 -7.86 17.96
CA PRO A 50 -19.19 -7.21 16.96
C PRO A 50 -19.70 -7.48 15.55
N LEU A 51 -19.45 -6.55 14.63
CA LEU A 51 -19.95 -6.64 13.26
C LEU A 51 -18.83 -6.97 12.27
N LEU A 52 -19.01 -8.01 11.46
CA LEU A 52 -18.21 -8.33 10.30
C LEU A 52 -19.02 -8.07 9.02
N ILE A 53 -18.56 -7.13 8.21
CA ILE A 53 -19.12 -6.84 6.89
C ILE A 53 -18.22 -7.48 5.82
N ILE A 54 -18.69 -8.57 5.22
CA ILE A 54 -18.02 -9.21 4.09
C ILE A 54 -18.50 -8.58 2.80
N ALA A 55 -17.66 -7.77 2.17
CA ALA A 55 -18.02 -6.96 1.03
C ALA A 55 -17.21 -7.36 -0.19
N GLY A 56 -17.85 -7.94 -1.22
CA GLY A 56 -17.16 -8.30 -2.45
C GLY A 56 -16.56 -7.10 -3.20
N ALA A 57 -15.68 -7.36 -4.16
CA ALA A 57 -15.15 -6.32 -5.04
C ALA A 57 -16.28 -5.51 -5.68
N GLY A 58 -16.17 -4.17 -5.63
CA GLY A 58 -17.17 -3.26 -6.22
C GLY A 58 -18.54 -3.25 -5.52
N SER A 59 -18.70 -3.86 -4.34
CA SER A 59 -19.98 -3.92 -3.61
C SER A 59 -20.33 -2.67 -2.79
N GLY A 60 -19.49 -1.64 -2.87
CA GLY A 60 -19.68 -0.40 -2.12
C GLY A 60 -19.16 -0.47 -0.67
N LYS A 61 -18.22 -1.37 -0.35
CA LYS A 61 -17.57 -1.50 0.97
C LYS A 61 -17.27 -0.16 1.67
N THR A 62 -16.47 0.68 1.03
CA THR A 62 -16.07 2.01 1.54
C THR A 62 -17.28 2.93 1.69
N ASN A 63 -18.27 2.84 0.78
CA ASN A 63 -19.50 3.63 0.86
C ASN A 63 -20.36 3.20 2.06
N THR A 64 -20.51 1.90 2.31
CA THR A 64 -21.22 1.36 3.47
C THR A 64 -20.57 1.81 4.77
N LEU A 65 -19.25 1.71 4.88
CA LEU A 65 -18.53 2.14 6.08
C LEU A 65 -18.65 3.65 6.32
N ALA A 66 -18.57 4.47 5.26
CA ALA A 66 -18.80 5.92 5.36
C ALA A 66 -20.22 6.25 5.84
N HIS A 67 -21.24 5.57 5.31
CA HIS A 67 -22.62 5.76 5.75
C HIS A 67 -22.84 5.28 7.18
N ARG A 68 -22.15 4.23 7.63
CA ARG A 68 -22.20 3.75 9.01
C ARG A 68 -21.65 4.80 9.97
N VAL A 69 -20.46 5.33 9.70
CA VAL A 69 -19.86 6.39 10.52
C VAL A 69 -20.79 7.62 10.55
N ALA A 70 -21.27 8.06 9.38
CA ALA A 70 -22.21 9.18 9.29
C ALA A 70 -23.52 8.91 10.06
N HIS A 71 -24.05 7.69 9.98
CA HIS A 71 -25.26 7.30 10.69
C HIS A 71 -25.06 7.32 12.21
N LEU A 72 -23.94 6.79 12.72
CA LEU A 72 -23.62 6.86 14.15
C LEU A 72 -23.52 8.31 14.65
N ILE A 73 -22.86 9.19 13.90
CA ILE A 73 -22.76 10.62 14.24
C ILE A 73 -24.15 11.29 14.25
N VAL A 74 -24.96 11.05 13.21
CA VAL A 74 -26.33 11.58 13.13
C VAL A 74 -27.22 11.04 14.25
N SER A 75 -26.98 9.80 14.69
CA SER A 75 -27.66 9.17 15.82
C SER A 75 -27.14 9.62 17.19
N GLY A 76 -26.16 10.54 17.24
CA GLY A 76 -25.70 11.21 18.46
C GLY A 76 -24.40 10.70 19.07
N ALA A 77 -23.68 9.78 18.41
CA ALA A 77 -22.37 9.33 18.88
C ALA A 77 -21.30 10.43 18.72
N ASP A 78 -20.41 10.58 19.71
CA ASP A 78 -19.33 11.59 19.67
C ASP A 78 -18.23 11.16 18.67
N PRO A 79 -17.97 11.93 17.59
CA PRO A 79 -16.90 11.62 16.63
C PRO A 79 -15.52 11.48 17.26
N ARG A 80 -15.25 12.15 18.40
CA ARG A 80 -13.97 12.08 19.11
C ARG A 80 -13.73 10.73 19.80
N ARG A 81 -14.81 9.98 20.03
CA ARG A 81 -14.82 8.62 20.61
C ARG A 81 -14.94 7.55 19.53
N MET A 82 -14.68 7.89 18.26
CA MET A 82 -14.62 6.95 17.15
C MET A 82 -13.19 6.78 16.65
N MET A 83 -12.78 5.54 16.37
CA MET A 83 -11.53 5.21 15.70
C MET A 83 -11.81 4.54 14.36
N LEU A 84 -11.15 5.01 13.30
CA LEU A 84 -11.25 4.48 11.95
C LEU A 84 -9.88 4.08 11.42
N LEU A 85 -9.66 2.78 11.26
CA LEU A 85 -8.41 2.20 10.78
C LEU A 85 -8.54 1.79 9.31
N THR A 86 -7.62 2.24 8.47
CA THR A 86 -7.57 1.92 7.03
C THR A 86 -6.20 1.41 6.62
N PHE A 87 -6.09 0.79 5.43
CA PHE A 87 -4.81 0.31 4.91
C PHE A 87 -3.88 1.43 4.41
N SER A 88 -4.44 2.54 3.90
CA SER A 88 -3.68 3.70 3.40
C SER A 88 -4.24 5.01 3.93
N ARG A 89 -3.41 6.06 3.96
CA ARG A 89 -3.87 7.41 4.37
C ARG A 89 -4.85 8.01 3.38
N ARG A 90 -4.67 7.72 2.09
CA ARG A 90 -5.62 8.13 1.04
C ARG A 90 -7.01 7.57 1.31
N ALA A 91 -7.09 6.30 1.71
CA ALA A 91 -8.35 5.69 2.10
C ALA A 91 -8.96 6.38 3.33
N ALA A 92 -8.17 6.71 4.36
CA ALA A 92 -8.64 7.47 5.53
C ALA A 92 -9.18 8.85 5.15
N THR A 93 -8.41 9.62 4.36
CA THR A 93 -8.79 10.98 3.94
C THR A 93 -10.04 10.98 3.07
N GLU A 94 -10.12 10.04 2.12
CA GLU A 94 -11.31 9.86 1.28
C GLU A 94 -12.53 9.43 2.10
N MET A 95 -12.34 8.57 3.13
CA MET A 95 -13.40 8.18 4.04
C MET A 95 -13.92 9.39 4.83
N GLN A 96 -13.03 10.21 5.40
CA GLN A 96 -13.42 11.44 6.12
C GLN A 96 -14.24 12.38 5.23
N ARG A 97 -13.79 12.66 4.00
CA ARG A 97 -14.53 13.49 3.03
C ARG A 97 -15.90 12.92 2.67
N ARG A 98 -16.02 11.58 2.58
CA ARG A 98 -17.31 10.92 2.32
C ARG A 98 -18.24 11.07 3.51
N VAL A 99 -17.76 10.84 4.72
CA VAL A 99 -18.53 11.03 5.96
C VAL A 99 -19.02 12.48 6.06
N GLU A 100 -18.16 13.46 5.77
CA GLU A 100 -18.52 14.88 5.77
C GLU A 100 -19.64 15.16 4.78
N ARG A 101 -19.52 14.66 3.55
CA ARG A 101 -20.55 14.84 2.52
C ARG A 101 -21.89 14.22 2.90
N ILE A 102 -21.89 13.07 3.57
CA ILE A 102 -23.12 12.37 3.98
C ILE A 102 -23.75 13.09 5.17
N THR A 103 -22.96 13.43 6.19
CA THR A 103 -23.42 14.16 7.39
C THR A 103 -23.93 15.57 7.04
N ALA A 104 -23.31 16.25 6.07
CA ALA A 104 -23.76 17.57 5.59
C ALA A 104 -25.19 17.56 5.02
N LYS A 105 -25.66 16.43 4.48
CA LYS A 105 -27.06 16.29 4.01
C LYS A 105 -28.09 16.38 5.14
N VAL A 106 -27.68 16.11 6.37
CA VAL A 106 -28.57 16.06 7.55
C VAL A 106 -28.30 17.23 8.49
N LEU A 107 -27.02 17.50 8.80
CA LEU A 107 -26.58 18.48 9.79
C LEU A 107 -26.22 19.85 9.19
N GLY A 108 -26.22 19.98 7.86
CA GLY A 108 -25.89 21.23 7.18
C GLY A 108 -24.44 21.69 7.45
N PRO A 109 -24.18 23.01 7.61
CA PRO A 109 -22.84 23.56 7.80
C PRO A 109 -22.08 23.05 9.03
N ALA A 110 -22.79 22.50 10.03
CA ALA A 110 -22.19 21.94 11.24
C ALA A 110 -21.45 20.60 11.00
N ALA A 111 -21.63 19.99 9.82
CA ALA A 111 -21.00 18.73 9.45
C ALA A 111 -19.47 18.80 9.42
N GLY A 112 -18.90 19.89 8.87
CA GLY A 112 -17.45 20.06 8.77
C GLY A 112 -16.75 20.00 10.14
N ALA A 113 -17.28 20.72 11.14
CA ALA A 113 -16.74 20.72 12.50
C ALA A 113 -16.86 19.35 13.21
N MET A 114 -17.91 18.57 12.89
CA MET A 114 -18.08 17.21 13.42
C MET A 114 -17.15 16.20 12.74
N THR A 115 -16.86 16.37 11.45
CA THR A 115 -15.92 15.50 10.75
C THR A 115 -14.46 15.85 11.02
N ASP A 116 -14.13 17.12 11.25
CA ASP A 116 -12.84 17.52 11.78
C ASP A 116 -12.59 16.89 13.17
N ALA A 117 -13.65 16.58 13.90
CA ALA A 117 -13.59 15.86 15.17
C ALA A 117 -13.34 14.34 15.02
N LEU A 118 -13.39 13.75 13.81
CA LEU A 118 -12.90 12.39 13.50
C LEU A 118 -11.37 12.35 13.44
N ALA A 119 -10.73 12.81 14.50
CA ALA A 119 -9.29 12.97 14.59
C ALA A 119 -8.55 11.62 14.61
N TRP A 120 -9.23 10.52 14.95
CA TRP A 120 -8.66 9.17 15.05
C TRP A 120 -8.96 8.33 13.81
N SER A 121 -8.67 8.90 12.63
CA SER A 121 -8.73 8.18 11.36
C SER A 121 -7.35 8.11 10.71
N GLY A 122 -6.91 6.91 10.36
CA GLY A 122 -5.59 6.71 9.77
C GLY A 122 -5.22 5.24 9.58
N THR A 123 -3.96 4.99 9.23
CA THR A 123 -3.43 3.63 9.20
C THR A 123 -3.09 3.12 10.61
N PHE A 124 -2.95 1.81 10.78
CA PHE A 124 -2.47 1.23 12.04
C PHE A 124 -1.15 1.88 12.50
N HIS A 125 -0.22 2.12 11.58
CA HIS A 125 1.07 2.73 11.93
C HIS A 125 0.93 4.21 12.31
N ALA A 126 0.08 4.98 11.62
CA ALA A 126 -0.12 6.39 11.95
C ALA A 126 -0.83 6.56 13.30
N ILE A 127 -1.86 5.75 13.57
CA ILE A 127 -2.54 5.73 14.87
C ILE A 127 -1.60 5.21 15.96
N GLY A 128 -0.84 4.15 15.68
CA GLY A 128 0.19 3.61 16.58
C GLY A 128 1.21 4.68 16.95
N ALA A 129 1.85 5.34 15.99
CA ALA A 129 2.80 6.41 16.24
C ALA A 129 2.21 7.53 17.12
N ARG A 130 0.97 7.94 16.88
CA ARG A 130 0.28 8.94 17.71
C ARG A 130 0.06 8.45 19.14
N LEU A 131 -0.43 7.22 19.32
CA LEU A 131 -0.65 6.63 20.64
C LEU A 131 0.67 6.48 21.40
N LEU A 132 1.72 6.01 20.74
CA LEU A 132 3.03 5.85 21.37
C LEU A 132 3.62 7.17 21.85
N ARG A 133 3.36 8.29 21.15
CA ARG A 133 3.73 9.62 21.66
C ARG A 133 2.89 10.06 22.85
N GLU A 134 1.58 9.79 22.83
CA GLU A 134 0.67 10.12 23.94
C GLU A 134 1.00 9.35 25.22
N TYR A 135 1.40 8.08 25.08
CA TYR A 135 1.74 7.17 26.20
C TYR A 135 3.26 6.94 26.35
N ALA A 136 4.09 7.84 25.79
CA ALA A 136 5.55 7.65 25.74
C ALA A 136 6.16 7.41 27.14
N THR A 137 5.70 8.18 28.13
CA THR A 137 6.17 8.08 29.52
C THR A 137 5.82 6.73 30.15
N ASP A 138 4.60 6.23 29.94
CA ASP A 138 4.14 4.93 30.46
C ASP A 138 4.90 3.76 29.82
N LEU A 139 5.33 3.94 28.56
CA LEU A 139 6.08 2.95 27.79
C LEU A 139 7.60 3.04 27.99
N GLY A 140 8.08 4.01 28.76
CA GLY A 140 9.51 4.23 28.98
C GLY A 140 10.28 4.65 27.73
N ILE A 141 9.60 5.25 26.75
CA ILE A 141 10.21 5.81 25.53
C ILE A 141 10.20 7.34 25.59
N ASP A 142 11.16 7.96 24.92
CA ASP A 142 11.23 9.42 24.86
C ASP A 142 10.36 9.93 23.70
N VAL A 143 9.50 10.92 23.98
CA VAL A 143 8.50 11.46 23.06
C VAL A 143 9.10 11.96 21.74
N ASP A 144 10.40 12.29 21.71
CA ASP A 144 11.10 12.77 20.53
C ASP A 144 11.65 11.64 19.64
N PHE A 145 11.19 10.39 19.82
CA PHE A 145 11.64 9.27 19.00
C PHE A 145 11.44 9.53 17.50
N THR A 146 12.43 9.11 16.72
CA THR A 146 12.39 9.16 15.25
C THR A 146 11.99 7.82 14.67
N ILE A 147 11.38 7.86 13.50
CA ILE A 147 10.90 6.67 12.80
C ILE A 147 11.81 6.42 11.60
N HIS A 148 12.37 5.21 11.52
CA HIS A 148 13.18 4.77 10.38
C HIS A 148 12.30 4.25 9.25
N ASP A 149 12.66 4.59 8.02
CA ASP A 149 12.11 3.93 6.84
C ASP A 149 12.75 2.55 6.65
N ARG A 150 12.35 1.84 5.57
CA ARG A 150 12.87 0.49 5.30
C ARG A 150 14.37 0.47 4.98
N GLU A 151 14.89 1.49 4.32
CA GLU A 151 16.31 1.58 3.99
C GLU A 151 17.13 1.95 5.22
N ASP A 152 16.66 2.92 6.00
CA ASP A 152 17.31 3.36 7.24
C ASP A 152 17.39 2.20 8.26
N SER A 153 16.30 1.44 8.40
CA SER A 153 16.26 0.22 9.23
C SER A 153 17.24 -0.84 8.72
N ALA A 154 17.37 -0.99 7.40
CA ALA A 154 18.33 -1.91 6.80
C ALA A 154 19.78 -1.46 7.04
N ASP A 155 20.05 -0.15 7.00
CA ASP A 155 21.36 0.41 7.31
C ASP A 155 21.73 0.24 8.78
N LEU A 156 20.79 0.47 9.70
CA LEU A 156 20.99 0.19 11.12
C LEU A 156 21.25 -1.31 11.38
N MET A 157 20.45 -2.18 10.76
CA MET A 157 20.66 -3.63 10.78
C MET A 157 22.07 -4.01 10.27
N ASN A 158 22.54 -3.35 9.21
CA ASN A 158 23.86 -3.59 8.64
C ASN A 158 25.00 -3.14 9.56
N LEU A 159 24.81 -2.01 10.27
CA LEU A 159 25.77 -1.52 11.26
C LEU A 159 25.95 -2.56 12.37
N VAL A 160 24.85 -3.03 12.96
CA VAL A 160 24.89 -4.05 14.03
C VAL A 160 25.48 -5.36 13.51
N ARG A 161 25.12 -5.77 12.28
CA ARG A 161 25.69 -6.94 11.61
C ARG A 161 27.21 -6.84 11.41
N HIS A 162 27.74 -5.65 11.17
CA HIS A 162 29.18 -5.42 11.10
C HIS A 162 29.84 -5.48 12.47
N ASP A 163 29.24 -4.85 13.48
CA ASP A 163 29.77 -4.77 14.85
C ASP A 163 29.86 -6.15 15.53
N LEU A 164 28.90 -7.05 15.24
CA LEU A 164 28.94 -8.44 15.68
C LEU A 164 29.93 -9.32 14.89
N GLY A 165 30.61 -8.78 13.87
CA GLY A 165 31.58 -9.52 13.07
C GLY A 165 30.96 -10.43 11.98
N PHE A 166 29.64 -10.46 11.82
CA PHE A 166 28.94 -11.26 10.81
C PHE A 166 29.17 -10.79 9.36
N SER A 167 29.93 -9.71 9.17
CA SER A 167 30.40 -9.27 7.86
C SER A 167 31.73 -9.90 7.43
N LYS A 168 32.44 -10.59 8.33
CA LYS A 168 33.80 -11.13 8.11
C LYS A 168 33.87 -12.65 8.25
N THR A 169 32.73 -13.32 8.16
CA THR A 169 32.62 -14.78 8.28
C THR A 169 33.17 -15.48 7.03
N VAL A 170 33.68 -16.71 7.20
CA VAL A 170 34.18 -17.55 6.08
C VAL A 170 33.03 -17.97 5.17
N LYS A 171 31.88 -18.33 5.75
CA LYS A 171 30.64 -18.57 5.01
C LYS A 171 29.86 -17.26 4.85
N ARG A 172 29.12 -17.15 3.74
CA ARG A 172 28.31 -15.96 3.42
C ARG A 172 27.11 -15.85 4.36
N PHE A 173 27.11 -14.83 5.22
CA PHE A 173 25.97 -14.46 6.04
C PHE A 173 24.90 -13.70 5.22
N PRO A 174 23.60 -13.73 5.60
CA PRO A 174 22.56 -13.00 4.89
C PRO A 174 22.79 -11.48 4.82
N THR A 175 22.28 -10.86 3.75
CA THR A 175 22.43 -9.41 3.53
C THR A 175 21.51 -8.60 4.45
N LYS A 176 21.79 -7.30 4.61
CA LYS A 176 21.00 -6.39 5.46
C LYS A 176 19.49 -6.43 5.18
N HIS A 177 19.08 -6.44 3.91
CA HIS A 177 17.66 -6.50 3.53
C HIS A 177 17.05 -7.86 3.83
N THR A 178 17.82 -8.94 3.69
CA THR A 178 17.37 -10.29 4.05
C THR A 178 17.16 -10.39 5.56
N CYS A 179 18.13 -9.96 6.37
CA CYS A 179 18.02 -9.93 7.83
C CYS A 179 16.81 -9.11 8.29
N LEU A 180 16.62 -7.90 7.74
CA LEU A 180 15.46 -7.06 8.08
C LEU A 180 14.13 -7.72 7.65
N SER A 181 14.08 -8.37 6.49
CA SER A 181 12.86 -9.05 6.04
C SER A 181 12.51 -10.27 6.90
N ILE A 182 13.51 -11.01 7.39
CA ILE A 182 13.32 -12.10 8.36
C ILE A 182 12.77 -11.53 9.68
N TYR A 183 13.42 -10.49 10.23
CA TYR A 183 13.00 -9.83 11.47
C TYR A 183 11.56 -9.36 11.38
N SER A 184 11.24 -8.56 10.35
CA SER A 184 9.90 -7.99 10.15
C SER A 184 8.84 -9.07 9.99
N ARG A 185 9.14 -10.17 9.27
CA ARG A 185 8.19 -11.28 9.12
C ARG A 185 7.95 -11.99 10.46
N ALA A 186 8.99 -12.24 11.26
CA ALA A 186 8.83 -12.87 12.57
C ALA A 186 7.97 -12.02 13.52
N VAL A 187 8.19 -10.71 13.54
CA VAL A 187 7.40 -9.77 14.36
C VAL A 187 5.93 -9.71 13.89
N ASN A 188 5.69 -9.41 12.61
CA ASN A 188 4.33 -9.21 12.10
C ASN A 188 3.49 -10.49 12.04
N ALA A 189 4.13 -11.64 11.75
CA ALA A 189 3.47 -12.94 11.79
C ALA A 189 3.32 -13.49 13.21
N THR A 190 3.92 -12.86 14.22
CA THR A 190 3.97 -13.36 15.61
C THR A 190 4.44 -14.82 15.68
N SER A 191 5.41 -15.19 14.84
CA SER A 191 5.89 -16.56 14.68
C SER A 191 7.31 -16.73 15.21
N PRO A 192 7.66 -17.89 15.80
CA PRO A 192 9.04 -18.21 16.16
C PRO A 192 10.00 -18.11 14.97
N LEU A 193 11.23 -17.68 15.23
CA LEU A 193 12.25 -17.47 14.20
C LEU A 193 12.51 -18.75 13.38
N GLY A 194 12.67 -19.91 14.02
CA GLY A 194 12.90 -21.18 13.33
C GLY A 194 11.78 -21.56 12.33
N GLU A 195 10.52 -21.26 12.65
CA GLU A 195 9.40 -21.48 11.71
C GLU A 195 9.50 -20.55 10.50
N VAL A 196 9.78 -19.26 10.74
CA VAL A 196 9.95 -18.26 9.68
C VAL A 196 11.10 -18.64 8.75
N LEU A 197 12.23 -19.09 9.30
CA LEU A 197 13.37 -19.56 8.54
C LEU A 197 13.02 -20.83 7.75
N GLY A 198 12.39 -21.82 8.38
CA GLY A 198 12.03 -23.07 7.71
C GLY A 198 11.07 -22.87 6.53
N THR A 199 10.11 -21.97 6.65
CA THR A 199 9.08 -21.76 5.62
C THR A 199 9.48 -20.73 4.55
N PHE A 200 10.03 -19.58 4.93
CA PHE A 200 10.20 -18.44 4.01
C PHE A 200 11.66 -18.14 3.65
N PHE A 201 12.61 -18.56 4.49
CA PHE A 201 14.04 -18.30 4.30
C PHE A 201 14.89 -19.55 4.58
N PRO A 202 14.60 -20.71 3.96
CA PRO A 202 15.24 -21.98 4.32
C PRO A 202 16.76 -21.97 4.13
N TRP A 203 17.27 -21.17 3.20
CA TRP A 203 18.71 -20.96 2.99
C TRP A 203 19.38 -20.14 4.11
N CYS A 204 18.61 -19.55 5.03
CA CYS A 204 19.10 -18.86 6.21
C CYS A 204 18.95 -19.68 7.50
N ALA A 205 18.37 -20.88 7.44
CA ALA A 205 18.10 -21.70 8.63
C ALA A 205 19.36 -22.08 9.41
N GLU A 206 20.51 -22.24 8.73
CA GLU A 206 21.80 -22.54 9.41
C GLU A 206 22.28 -21.41 10.33
N TRP A 207 21.73 -20.19 10.19
CA TRP A 207 22.15 -18.97 10.89
C TRP A 207 21.18 -18.55 12.01
N GLU A 208 20.27 -19.43 12.44
CA GLU A 208 19.23 -19.08 13.42
C GLU A 208 19.80 -18.43 14.70
N SER A 209 20.89 -18.98 15.25
CA SER A 209 21.48 -18.45 16.48
C SER A 209 22.13 -17.07 16.31
N GLU A 210 22.80 -16.85 15.18
CA GLU A 210 23.44 -15.60 14.81
C GLU A 210 22.41 -14.53 14.47
N LEU A 211 21.31 -14.90 13.79
CA LEU A 211 20.19 -14.02 13.51
C LEU A 211 19.48 -13.60 14.80
N GLN A 212 19.28 -14.52 15.75
CA GLN A 212 18.73 -14.17 17.06
C GLN A 212 19.61 -13.16 17.80
N SER A 213 20.93 -13.37 17.80
CA SER A 213 21.90 -12.45 18.40
C SER A 213 21.90 -11.08 17.71
N LEU A 214 21.82 -11.07 16.37
CA LEU A 214 21.72 -9.85 15.57
C LEU A 214 20.42 -9.08 15.88
N PHE A 215 19.28 -9.75 15.95
CA PHE A 215 18.00 -9.11 16.23
C PHE A 215 17.93 -8.55 17.65
N ALA A 216 18.47 -9.27 18.64
CA ALA A 216 18.59 -8.75 20.01
C ALA A 216 19.45 -7.47 20.06
N ALA A 217 20.60 -7.48 19.39
CA ALA A 217 21.47 -6.31 19.32
C ALA A 217 20.84 -5.16 18.51
N TYR A 218 20.08 -5.46 17.46
CA TYR A 218 19.32 -4.49 16.67
C TYR A 218 18.28 -3.77 17.53
N VAL A 219 17.48 -4.51 18.30
CA VAL A 219 16.50 -3.95 19.24
C VAL A 219 17.18 -3.08 20.30
N ALA A 220 18.26 -3.58 20.92
CA ALA A 220 19.00 -2.82 21.93
C ALA A 220 19.59 -1.51 21.35
N THR A 221 20.05 -1.55 20.10
CA THR A 221 20.59 -0.38 19.41
C THR A 221 19.50 0.63 19.09
N LYS A 222 18.33 0.18 18.59
CA LYS A 222 17.15 1.04 18.37
C LYS A 222 16.73 1.76 19.65
N GLN A 223 16.61 1.03 20.75
CA GLN A 223 16.25 1.58 22.06
C GLN A 223 17.28 2.61 22.56
N LYS A 224 18.58 2.29 22.46
CA LYS A 224 19.66 3.23 22.84
C LYS A 224 19.62 4.52 22.03
N GLN A 225 19.28 4.44 20.74
CA GLN A 225 19.20 5.57 19.84
C GLN A 225 17.86 6.31 19.88
N ASN A 226 16.89 5.84 20.68
CA ASN A 226 15.51 6.34 20.68
C ASN A 226 14.88 6.36 19.27
N VAL A 227 15.07 5.27 18.54
CA VAL A 227 14.58 5.07 17.18
C VAL A 227 13.58 3.93 17.17
N LEU A 228 12.46 4.13 16.48
CA LEU A 228 11.49 3.07 16.17
C LEU A 228 11.47 2.82 14.66
N ASP A 229 11.20 1.58 14.25
CA ASP A 229 10.83 1.26 12.86
C ASP A 229 9.32 0.96 12.74
N TYR A 230 8.84 0.62 11.55
CA TYR A 230 7.41 0.32 11.34
C TYR A 230 6.90 -0.83 12.19
N ASP A 231 7.73 -1.85 12.38
CA ASP A 231 7.34 -3.03 13.14
C ASP A 231 7.19 -2.67 14.63
N ASP A 232 8.07 -1.81 15.15
CA ASP A 232 7.98 -1.31 16.52
C ASP A 232 6.70 -0.52 16.79
N LEU A 233 6.21 0.27 15.84
CA LEU A 233 4.97 1.03 16.02
C LEU A 233 3.78 0.12 16.34
N LEU A 234 3.75 -1.07 15.74
CA LEU A 234 2.75 -2.08 16.01
C LEU A 234 3.10 -2.89 17.26
N LEU A 235 4.38 -3.25 17.44
CA LEU A 235 4.81 -4.11 18.54
C LEU A 235 4.62 -3.43 19.91
N TYR A 236 5.02 -2.15 20.03
CA TYR A 236 4.79 -1.37 21.25
C TYR A 236 3.28 -1.19 21.51
N TRP A 237 2.47 -0.96 20.47
CA TRP A 237 1.02 -0.87 20.63
C TRP A 237 0.43 -2.21 21.09
N ALA A 238 0.88 -3.34 20.53
CA ALA A 238 0.45 -4.66 20.95
C ALA A 238 0.78 -4.93 22.43
N HIS A 239 2.02 -4.63 22.85
CA HIS A 239 2.42 -4.74 24.25
C HIS A 239 1.61 -3.82 25.18
N MET A 240 1.33 -2.59 24.75
CA MET A 240 0.45 -1.67 25.49
C MET A 240 -0.94 -2.27 25.71
N MET A 241 -1.47 -3.00 24.73
CA MET A 241 -2.78 -3.67 24.84
C MET A 241 -2.74 -4.98 25.63
N MET A 242 -1.56 -5.55 25.91
CA MET A 242 -1.42 -6.68 26.82
C MET A 242 -1.54 -6.25 28.30
N GLU A 243 -1.28 -4.98 28.61
CA GLU A 243 -1.43 -4.43 29.96
C GLU A 243 -2.89 -4.04 30.23
N PRO A 244 -3.63 -4.76 31.11
CA PRO A 244 -5.07 -4.59 31.23
C PRO A 244 -5.53 -3.18 31.62
N ALA A 245 -4.73 -2.47 32.42
CA ALA A 245 -5.03 -1.11 32.84
C ALA A 245 -4.98 -0.11 31.67
N LEU A 246 -3.94 -0.21 30.81
CA LEU A 246 -3.80 0.65 29.64
C LEU A 246 -4.81 0.26 28.55
N ALA A 247 -5.03 -1.04 28.34
CA ALA A 247 -6.04 -1.54 27.42
C ALA A 247 -7.45 -1.06 27.79
N GLY A 248 -7.81 -1.13 29.08
CA GLY A 248 -9.09 -0.64 29.59
C GLY A 248 -9.27 0.86 29.40
N GLN A 249 -8.28 1.66 29.82
CA GLN A 249 -8.30 3.12 29.63
C GLN A 249 -8.45 3.51 28.17
N LEU A 250 -7.71 2.85 27.27
CA LEU A 250 -7.79 3.16 25.86
C LEU A 250 -9.12 2.69 25.27
N SER A 251 -9.62 1.51 25.65
CA SER A 251 -10.91 0.99 25.18
C SER A 251 -12.06 1.91 25.55
N ASP A 252 -12.07 2.44 26.78
CA ASP A 252 -13.07 3.37 27.29
C ASP A 252 -13.05 4.73 26.60
N ARG A 253 -11.97 5.06 25.87
CA ARG A 253 -11.89 6.28 25.06
C ARG A 253 -12.71 6.17 23.77
N PHE A 254 -12.90 4.96 23.25
CA PHE A 254 -13.48 4.74 21.93
C PHE A 254 -14.72 3.86 21.99
N ASP A 255 -15.90 4.45 21.79
CA ASP A 255 -17.18 3.72 21.74
C ASP A 255 -17.30 2.90 20.46
N HIS A 256 -16.69 3.38 19.37
CA HIS A 256 -16.75 2.73 18.06
C HIS A 256 -15.36 2.60 17.46
N VAL A 257 -15.00 1.38 17.06
CA VAL A 257 -13.75 1.06 16.37
C VAL A 257 -14.10 0.39 15.06
N MET A 258 -13.66 1.00 13.96
CA MET A 258 -14.01 0.58 12.61
C MET A 258 -12.75 0.30 11.81
N VAL A 259 -12.68 -0.87 11.17
CA VAL A 259 -11.51 -1.31 10.42
C VAL A 259 -11.90 -1.64 8.99
N ASP A 260 -11.30 -0.96 8.02
CA ASP A 260 -11.41 -1.28 6.59
C ASP A 260 -10.23 -2.16 6.14
N GLU A 261 -10.44 -2.91 5.06
CA GLU A 261 -9.46 -3.86 4.48
C GLU A 261 -8.96 -4.91 5.49
N TYR A 262 -9.84 -5.41 6.37
CA TYR A 262 -9.44 -6.28 7.47
C TYR A 262 -8.75 -7.58 7.03
N GLN A 263 -8.98 -8.05 5.80
CA GLN A 263 -8.32 -9.21 5.22
C GLN A 263 -6.81 -9.05 4.98
N ASP A 264 -6.31 -7.81 4.97
CA ASP A 264 -4.91 -7.47 4.76
C ASP A 264 -4.15 -7.27 6.08
N THR A 265 -4.81 -7.49 7.21
CA THR A 265 -4.16 -7.39 8.52
C THR A 265 -3.24 -8.57 8.77
N ASN A 266 -2.13 -8.31 9.46
CA ASN A 266 -1.25 -9.36 9.99
C ASN A 266 -1.70 -9.80 11.40
N ARG A 267 -1.08 -10.85 11.95
CA ARG A 267 -1.47 -11.39 13.26
C ARG A 267 -1.21 -10.40 14.41
N LEU A 268 -0.19 -9.56 14.29
CA LEU A 268 0.10 -8.52 15.28
C LEU A 268 -0.99 -7.43 15.30
N GLN A 269 -1.48 -7.01 14.14
CA GLN A 269 -2.57 -6.04 14.02
C GLN A 269 -3.90 -6.59 14.55
N SER A 270 -4.21 -7.86 14.27
CA SER A 270 -5.42 -8.48 14.84
C SER A 270 -5.31 -8.65 16.34
N SER A 271 -4.13 -9.00 16.89
CA SER A 271 -3.96 -9.11 18.34
C SER A 271 -4.11 -7.76 19.06
N ILE A 272 -3.66 -6.65 18.46
CA ILE A 272 -3.93 -5.29 18.95
C ILE A 272 -5.43 -5.09 19.10
N LEU A 273 -6.23 -5.36 18.04
CA LEU A 273 -7.67 -5.15 18.07
C LEU A 273 -8.40 -6.03 19.08
N LEU A 274 -8.04 -7.31 19.15
CA LEU A 274 -8.67 -8.26 20.06
C LEU A 274 -8.38 -7.94 21.52
N ASN A 275 -7.16 -7.50 21.84
CA ASN A 275 -6.82 -7.05 23.20
C ASN A 275 -7.40 -5.68 23.53
N PHE A 276 -7.51 -4.80 22.54
CA PHE A 276 -8.11 -3.47 22.67
C PHE A 276 -9.64 -3.52 22.86
N LYS A 277 -10.33 -4.43 22.17
CA LYS A 277 -11.78 -4.67 22.26
C LYS A 277 -12.08 -6.15 22.55
N PRO A 278 -11.79 -6.64 23.77
CA PRO A 278 -11.91 -8.07 24.09
C PRO A 278 -13.35 -8.60 24.03
N THR A 279 -14.34 -7.75 24.30
CA THR A 279 -15.76 -8.10 24.18
C THR A 279 -16.30 -7.90 22.75
N GLY A 280 -15.53 -7.24 21.87
CA GLY A 280 -15.98 -6.83 20.54
C GLY A 280 -17.01 -5.68 20.55
N GLN A 281 -17.36 -5.13 21.71
CA GLN A 281 -18.34 -4.06 21.81
C GLN A 281 -17.88 -2.84 21.00
N GLY A 282 -18.74 -2.38 20.09
CA GLY A 282 -18.47 -1.24 19.22
C GLY A 282 -17.46 -1.52 18.10
N LEU A 283 -16.97 -2.75 17.95
CA LEU A 283 -16.05 -3.16 16.90
C LEU A 283 -16.80 -3.50 15.62
N THR A 284 -16.41 -2.87 14.51
CA THR A 284 -16.87 -3.20 13.17
C THR A 284 -15.66 -3.43 12.27
N VAL A 285 -15.56 -4.61 11.65
CA VAL A 285 -14.52 -4.90 10.66
C VAL A 285 -15.15 -5.11 9.29
N VAL A 286 -14.47 -4.65 8.26
CA VAL A 286 -14.96 -4.69 6.88
C VAL A 286 -13.86 -5.21 5.97
N GLY A 287 -14.17 -6.18 5.13
CA GLY A 287 -13.16 -6.75 4.24
C GLY A 287 -13.70 -7.72 3.20
N ASP A 288 -12.76 -8.23 2.40
CA ASP A 288 -13.00 -9.20 1.33
C ASP A 288 -11.88 -10.23 1.31
N ASP A 289 -12.14 -11.45 1.78
CA ASP A 289 -11.20 -12.58 1.76
C ASP A 289 -10.60 -12.84 0.35
N ALA A 290 -11.39 -12.63 -0.71
CA ALA A 290 -10.95 -12.76 -2.11
C ALA A 290 -9.99 -11.65 -2.57
N GLN A 291 -9.80 -10.59 -1.77
CA GLN A 291 -8.87 -9.50 -2.07
C GLN A 291 -7.67 -9.45 -1.10
N SER A 292 -7.42 -10.50 -0.30
CA SER A 292 -6.23 -10.56 0.54
C SER A 292 -5.01 -10.97 -0.30
N ILE A 293 -4.09 -10.02 -0.53
CA ILE A 293 -2.96 -10.14 -1.48
C ILE A 293 -1.64 -9.59 -0.92
N TYR A 294 -1.52 -9.48 0.41
CA TYR A 294 -0.36 -8.90 1.09
C TYR A 294 0.34 -9.90 2.03
N SER A 295 0.30 -11.21 1.76
CA SER A 295 0.96 -12.20 2.64
C SER A 295 2.48 -12.07 2.66
N PHE A 296 3.06 -11.47 1.61
CA PHE A 296 4.47 -11.08 1.59
C PHE A 296 4.81 -10.05 2.71
N ARG A 297 3.82 -9.33 3.23
CA ARG A 297 3.90 -8.46 4.43
C ARG A 297 3.33 -9.14 5.70
N ALA A 298 3.26 -10.46 5.71
CA ALA A 298 2.70 -11.28 6.78
C ALA A 298 1.19 -11.08 7.04
N ALA A 299 0.45 -10.47 6.10
CA ALA A 299 -1.01 -10.46 6.17
C ALA A 299 -1.56 -11.90 6.12
N THR A 300 -2.63 -12.16 6.86
CA THR A 300 -3.27 -13.49 6.87
C THR A 300 -4.77 -13.40 6.67
N VAL A 301 -5.27 -14.14 5.69
CA VAL A 301 -6.72 -14.26 5.43
C VAL A 301 -7.47 -14.89 6.61
N ARG A 302 -6.77 -15.65 7.47
CA ARG A 302 -7.36 -16.23 8.68
C ARG A 302 -7.94 -15.18 9.62
N ASN A 303 -7.34 -13.98 9.70
CA ASN A 303 -7.86 -12.91 10.54
C ASN A 303 -9.33 -12.58 10.25
N ILE A 304 -9.71 -12.52 8.96
CA ILE A 304 -11.10 -12.22 8.57
C ILE A 304 -12.00 -13.47 8.63
N LEU A 305 -11.46 -14.65 8.31
CA LEU A 305 -12.22 -15.91 8.34
C LEU A 305 -12.59 -16.33 9.77
N ASP A 306 -11.67 -16.15 10.72
CA ASP A 306 -11.81 -16.58 12.11
C ASP A 306 -12.45 -15.52 13.01
N PHE A 307 -12.60 -14.29 12.52
CA PHE A 307 -13.12 -13.15 13.28
C PHE A 307 -14.43 -13.45 14.06
N PRO A 308 -15.46 -14.10 13.48
CA PRO A 308 -16.70 -14.33 14.20
C PRO A 308 -16.54 -15.20 15.45
N ALA A 309 -15.60 -16.14 15.43
CA ALA A 309 -15.41 -17.12 16.50
C ALA A 309 -14.60 -16.58 17.69
N HIS A 310 -14.01 -15.38 17.57
CA HIS A 310 -13.24 -14.77 18.67
C HIS A 310 -14.10 -14.19 19.79
N PHE A 311 -15.40 -14.04 19.57
CA PHE A 311 -16.31 -13.35 20.50
C PHE A 311 -17.43 -14.26 20.99
N SER A 312 -17.95 -13.94 22.17
CA SER A 312 -19.13 -14.58 22.74
C SER A 312 -20.11 -13.50 23.20
N PRO A 313 -21.27 -13.32 22.52
CA PRO A 313 -21.74 -14.07 21.35
C PRO A 313 -20.88 -13.85 20.08
N PRO A 314 -20.90 -14.79 19.10
CA PRO A 314 -20.17 -14.65 17.84
C PRO A 314 -20.52 -13.37 17.08
N ALA A 315 -19.56 -12.85 16.31
CA ALA A 315 -19.78 -11.63 15.53
C ALA A 315 -20.94 -11.79 14.53
N ALA A 316 -21.75 -10.75 14.39
CA ALA A 316 -22.77 -10.69 13.35
C ALA A 316 -22.12 -10.56 11.97
N LEU A 317 -22.59 -11.36 11.02
CA LEU A 317 -22.08 -11.40 9.65
C LEU A 317 -23.10 -10.75 8.70
N ILE A 318 -22.68 -9.73 7.95
CA ILE A 318 -23.47 -9.13 6.88
C ILE A 318 -22.68 -9.17 5.57
N THR A 319 -23.25 -9.79 4.55
CA THR A 319 -22.62 -9.97 3.24
C THR A 319 -23.14 -8.96 2.22
N LEU A 320 -22.25 -8.30 1.49
CA LEU A 320 -22.57 -7.39 0.37
C LEU A 320 -22.18 -8.04 -0.96
N GLU A 321 -23.18 -8.51 -1.72
CA GLU A 321 -22.97 -9.29 -2.95
C GLU A 321 -23.23 -8.50 -4.24
N GLN A 322 -24.00 -7.42 -4.18
CA GLN A 322 -24.31 -6.60 -5.35
C GLN A 322 -23.12 -5.72 -5.72
N ASN A 323 -22.52 -5.97 -6.89
CA ASN A 323 -21.46 -5.17 -7.49
C ASN A 323 -22.05 -4.03 -8.34
N TYR A 324 -21.51 -2.82 -8.15
CA TYR A 324 -21.91 -1.61 -8.87
C TYR A 324 -20.89 -1.14 -9.91
N ARG A 325 -19.75 -1.82 -10.02
CA ARG A 325 -18.59 -1.42 -10.81
C ARG A 325 -18.54 -2.11 -12.17
N SER A 326 -18.49 -3.43 -12.14
CA SER A 326 -18.16 -4.28 -13.28
C SER A 326 -19.43 -4.76 -13.98
N THR A 327 -19.35 -5.00 -15.28
CA THR A 327 -20.40 -5.68 -16.03
C THR A 327 -20.56 -7.14 -15.58
N GLN A 328 -21.76 -7.69 -15.72
CA GLN A 328 -22.06 -9.06 -15.34
C GLN A 328 -21.14 -10.11 -16.01
N PRO A 329 -20.76 -9.99 -17.31
CA PRO A 329 -19.80 -10.92 -17.91
C PRO A 329 -18.41 -10.92 -17.26
N ILE A 330 -17.85 -9.74 -16.96
CA ILE A 330 -16.56 -9.61 -16.27
C ILE A 330 -16.66 -10.25 -14.88
N LEU A 331 -17.76 -9.97 -14.17
CA LEU A 331 -17.97 -10.48 -12.82
C LEU A 331 -18.18 -12.00 -12.80
N ALA A 332 -18.89 -12.56 -13.78
CA ALA A 332 -19.05 -14.00 -13.94
C ALA A 332 -17.70 -14.69 -14.16
N ALA A 333 -16.85 -14.14 -15.03
CA ALA A 333 -15.50 -14.65 -15.25
C ALA A 333 -14.64 -14.57 -13.97
N ALA A 334 -14.70 -13.46 -13.24
CA ALA A 334 -13.95 -13.28 -11.99
C ALA A 334 -14.44 -14.23 -10.88
N ASN A 335 -15.75 -14.40 -10.71
CA ASN A 335 -16.34 -15.35 -9.77
C ASN A 335 -15.86 -16.78 -10.09
N ALA A 336 -15.91 -17.18 -11.36
CA ALA A 336 -15.47 -18.52 -11.77
C ALA A 336 -13.98 -18.78 -11.49
N VAL A 337 -13.13 -17.75 -11.60
CA VAL A 337 -11.70 -17.85 -11.25
C VAL A 337 -11.48 -18.03 -9.75
N ILE A 338 -12.18 -17.26 -8.91
CA ILE A 338 -12.02 -17.30 -7.45
C ILE A 338 -12.75 -18.48 -6.80
N ASP A 339 -13.78 -19.03 -7.44
CA ASP A 339 -14.49 -20.24 -7.00
C ASP A 339 -13.57 -21.47 -6.88
N LEU A 340 -12.42 -21.45 -7.56
CA LEU A 340 -11.40 -22.49 -7.50
C LEU A 340 -10.40 -22.31 -6.34
N ALA A 341 -10.58 -21.32 -5.45
CA ALA A 341 -9.78 -21.16 -4.24
C ALA A 341 -10.19 -22.19 -3.16
N SER A 342 -9.24 -22.63 -2.33
CA SER A 342 -9.49 -23.69 -1.35
C SER A 342 -10.32 -23.26 -0.13
N GLU A 343 -10.10 -22.04 0.38
CA GLU A 343 -10.81 -21.47 1.52
C GLU A 343 -11.38 -20.10 1.18
N ARG A 344 -12.69 -19.89 1.36
CA ARG A 344 -13.37 -18.59 1.17
C ARG A 344 -14.70 -18.51 1.89
N PHE A 345 -15.18 -17.29 2.14
CA PHE A 345 -16.60 -17.09 2.42
C PHE A 345 -17.42 -17.36 1.15
N THR A 346 -18.50 -18.12 1.29
CA THR A 346 -19.44 -18.32 0.18
C THR A 346 -20.19 -17.03 -0.08
N LYS A 347 -19.80 -16.33 -1.15
CA LYS A 347 -20.51 -15.19 -1.71
C LYS A 347 -20.39 -15.24 -3.22
N ASN A 348 -21.48 -14.88 -3.90
CA ASN A 348 -21.53 -14.86 -5.36
C ASN A 348 -21.91 -13.45 -5.82
N LEU A 349 -20.96 -12.73 -6.39
CA LEU A 349 -21.19 -11.34 -6.78
C LEU A 349 -22.06 -11.27 -8.02
N TRP A 350 -23.00 -10.33 -8.03
CA TRP A 350 -23.90 -10.08 -9.16
C TRP A 350 -23.99 -8.58 -9.45
N SER A 351 -24.30 -8.21 -10.70
CA SER A 351 -24.33 -6.83 -11.19
C SER A 351 -25.57 -6.58 -12.05
N ASN A 352 -26.15 -5.39 -11.93
CA ASN A 352 -27.19 -4.89 -12.83
C ASN A 352 -26.60 -4.31 -14.14
N ARG A 353 -25.28 -4.16 -14.24
CA ARG A 353 -24.61 -3.68 -15.45
C ARG A 353 -24.53 -4.83 -16.46
N ALA A 354 -25.46 -4.84 -17.41
CA ALA A 354 -25.43 -5.80 -18.51
C ALA A 354 -24.42 -5.37 -19.60
N SER A 355 -23.80 -6.36 -20.26
CA SER A 355 -23.01 -6.17 -21.47
C SER A 355 -23.14 -7.43 -22.33
N GLY A 356 -23.11 -7.26 -23.65
CA GLY A 356 -22.99 -8.39 -24.59
C GLY A 356 -21.56 -8.87 -24.78
N ASP A 357 -20.58 -8.06 -24.36
CA ASP A 357 -19.16 -8.36 -24.55
C ASP A 357 -18.61 -9.18 -23.39
N LEU A 358 -18.00 -10.32 -23.74
CA LEU A 358 -17.21 -11.12 -22.80
C LEU A 358 -15.80 -10.51 -22.63
N PRO A 359 -15.16 -10.66 -21.45
CA PRO A 359 -13.75 -10.34 -21.29
C PRO A 359 -12.88 -11.11 -22.30
N ALA A 360 -11.84 -10.49 -22.83
CA ALA A 360 -11.02 -11.05 -23.89
C ALA A 360 -9.81 -11.82 -23.36
N LEU A 361 -9.58 -13.03 -23.89
CA LEU A 361 -8.29 -13.74 -23.81
C LEU A 361 -7.54 -13.50 -25.11
N VAL A 362 -6.46 -12.72 -25.06
CA VAL A 362 -5.76 -12.23 -26.26
C VAL A 362 -4.43 -12.96 -26.44
N SER A 363 -4.37 -13.89 -27.37
CA SER A 363 -3.14 -14.57 -27.76
C SER A 363 -2.27 -13.69 -28.66
N VAL A 364 -1.03 -13.45 -28.26
CA VAL A 364 -0.03 -12.67 -29.02
C VAL A 364 1.27 -13.45 -29.11
N ALA A 365 2.07 -13.17 -30.14
CA ALA A 365 3.29 -13.94 -30.40
C ALA A 365 4.33 -13.80 -29.26
N ASP A 366 4.54 -12.58 -28.76
CA ASP A 366 5.56 -12.23 -27.77
C ASP A 366 5.22 -10.91 -27.03
N ASP A 367 6.12 -10.45 -26.16
CA ASP A 367 5.97 -9.20 -25.39
C ASP A 367 5.91 -7.94 -26.27
N ASN A 368 6.55 -7.94 -27.44
CA ASN A 368 6.48 -6.79 -28.36
C ASN A 368 5.09 -6.72 -29.00
N ALA A 369 4.56 -7.86 -29.43
CA ALA A 369 3.20 -7.96 -29.95
C ALA A 369 2.17 -7.62 -28.87
N GLN A 370 2.39 -8.01 -27.62
CA GLN A 370 1.58 -7.58 -26.48
C GLN A 370 1.54 -6.06 -26.35
N ALA A 371 2.71 -5.40 -26.35
CA ALA A 371 2.80 -3.94 -26.25
C ALA A 371 2.12 -3.25 -27.44
N GLY A 372 2.29 -3.78 -28.66
CA GLY A 372 1.64 -3.29 -29.86
C GLY A 372 0.12 -3.38 -29.80
N TYR A 373 -0.43 -4.52 -29.37
CA TYR A 373 -1.87 -4.70 -29.18
C TYR A 373 -2.45 -3.72 -28.18
N VAL A 374 -1.80 -3.57 -27.01
CA VAL A 374 -2.26 -2.67 -25.95
C VAL A 374 -2.26 -1.23 -26.47
N ALA A 375 -1.20 -0.79 -27.15
CA ALA A 375 -1.15 0.55 -27.70
C ALA A 375 -2.22 0.80 -28.79
N ASP A 376 -2.46 -0.18 -29.67
CA ASP A 376 -3.53 -0.12 -30.67
C ASP A 376 -4.92 0.02 -30.02
N CYS A 377 -5.21 -0.79 -29.01
CA CYS A 377 -6.49 -0.74 -28.30
C CYS A 377 -6.67 0.56 -27.51
N VAL A 378 -5.61 1.05 -26.84
CA VAL A 378 -5.67 2.31 -26.09
C VAL A 378 -6.00 3.49 -27.01
N LEU A 379 -5.38 3.55 -28.19
CA LEU A 379 -5.66 4.56 -29.19
C LEU A 379 -7.06 4.40 -29.80
N ALA A 380 -7.48 3.18 -30.13
CA ALA A 380 -8.83 2.93 -30.65
C ALA A 380 -9.93 3.33 -29.65
N ASN A 381 -9.73 3.02 -28.38
CA ASN A 381 -10.62 3.45 -27.29
C ASN A 381 -10.64 4.97 -27.15
N ARG A 382 -9.48 5.63 -27.28
CA ARG A 382 -9.37 7.09 -27.29
C ARG A 382 -10.17 7.71 -28.43
N GLU A 383 -10.04 7.20 -29.64
CA GLU A 383 -10.82 7.65 -30.81
C GLU A 383 -12.32 7.42 -30.62
N ALA A 384 -12.72 6.38 -29.89
CA ALA A 384 -14.10 6.14 -29.47
C ALA A 384 -14.57 7.03 -28.30
N GLY A 385 -13.72 7.93 -27.79
CA GLY A 385 -14.04 8.90 -26.75
C GLY A 385 -13.65 8.52 -25.32
N LEU A 386 -13.00 7.37 -25.08
CA LEU A 386 -12.48 7.01 -23.76
C LEU A 386 -11.23 7.81 -23.43
N ARG A 387 -11.23 8.54 -22.31
CA ARG A 387 -10.05 9.28 -21.84
C ARG A 387 -8.90 8.32 -21.53
N LEU A 388 -7.66 8.76 -21.72
CA LEU A 388 -6.48 7.95 -21.37
C LEU A 388 -6.47 7.56 -19.88
N LYS A 389 -6.84 8.46 -18.96
CA LYS A 389 -6.97 8.16 -17.52
C LYS A 389 -8.04 7.15 -17.17
N ALA A 390 -9.01 6.91 -18.05
CA ALA A 390 -10.05 5.90 -17.85
C ALA A 390 -9.59 4.50 -18.28
N GLN A 391 -8.33 4.37 -18.74
CA GLN A 391 -7.73 3.14 -19.18
C GLN A 391 -6.50 2.82 -18.31
N ALA A 392 -6.28 1.54 -18.03
CA ALA A 392 -5.13 1.11 -17.25
C ALA A 392 -4.51 -0.19 -17.75
N VAL A 393 -3.19 -0.28 -17.57
CA VAL A 393 -2.41 -1.49 -17.80
C VAL A 393 -1.86 -2.00 -16.47
N LEU A 394 -2.25 -3.22 -16.13
CA LEU A 394 -1.89 -3.89 -14.90
C LEU A 394 -0.87 -5.00 -15.17
N PHE A 395 0.11 -5.12 -14.27
CA PHE A 395 1.15 -6.13 -14.37
C PHE A 395 1.54 -6.69 -12.99
N ARG A 396 2.03 -7.93 -12.96
CA ARG A 396 2.46 -8.59 -11.71
C ARG A 396 3.72 -7.96 -11.11
N THR A 397 4.68 -7.57 -11.95
CA THR A 397 5.99 -7.05 -11.55
C THR A 397 6.32 -5.83 -12.40
N SER A 398 6.95 -4.80 -11.80
CA SER A 398 7.25 -3.52 -12.46
C SER A 398 8.17 -3.63 -13.69
N SER A 399 8.89 -4.74 -13.85
CA SER A 399 9.70 -5.04 -15.04
C SER A 399 8.86 -5.44 -16.26
N HIS A 400 7.65 -5.98 -16.06
CA HIS A 400 6.79 -6.44 -17.17
C HIS A 400 6.28 -5.28 -18.03
N SER A 401 6.29 -4.04 -17.53
CA SER A 401 5.87 -2.87 -18.28
C SER A 401 6.95 -2.27 -19.18
N ALA A 402 8.22 -2.70 -19.07
CA ALA A 402 9.35 -2.04 -19.73
C ALA A 402 9.18 -1.96 -21.26
N THR A 403 8.81 -3.06 -21.91
CA THR A 403 8.55 -3.09 -23.36
C THR A 403 7.40 -2.18 -23.77
N LEU A 404 6.35 -2.13 -22.94
CA LEU A 404 5.21 -1.26 -23.19
C LEU A 404 5.59 0.22 -23.03
N GLU A 405 6.37 0.59 -22.03
CA GLU A 405 6.82 1.97 -21.81
C GLU A 405 7.58 2.51 -23.03
N VAL A 406 8.44 1.69 -23.63
CA VAL A 406 9.14 2.02 -24.88
C VAL A 406 8.15 2.22 -26.03
N GLU A 407 7.16 1.33 -26.17
CA GLU A 407 6.17 1.40 -27.25
C GLU A 407 5.23 2.60 -27.12
N LEU A 408 4.77 2.91 -25.90
CA LEU A 408 3.96 4.10 -25.62
C LEU A 408 4.73 5.38 -25.92
N THR A 409 6.00 5.45 -25.51
CA THR A 409 6.89 6.58 -25.80
C THR A 409 7.09 6.74 -27.31
N ARG A 410 7.36 5.64 -28.03
CA ARG A 410 7.55 5.62 -29.49
C ARG A 410 6.31 6.16 -30.23
N ARG A 411 5.12 5.92 -29.69
CA ARG A 411 3.84 6.36 -30.27
C ARG A 411 3.32 7.67 -29.69
N ASN A 412 4.08 8.33 -28.83
CA ASN A 412 3.70 9.57 -28.16
C ASN A 412 2.37 9.44 -27.38
N ILE A 413 2.16 8.32 -26.68
CA ILE A 413 1.02 8.12 -25.78
C ILE A 413 1.45 8.51 -24.37
N PRO A 414 0.90 9.59 -23.77
CA PRO A 414 1.26 10.00 -22.42
C PRO A 414 0.89 8.92 -21.39
N PHE A 415 1.78 8.62 -20.44
CA PHE A 415 1.49 7.64 -19.39
C PHE A 415 2.14 8.02 -18.05
N VAL A 416 1.54 7.51 -16.97
CA VAL A 416 2.07 7.61 -15.60
C VAL A 416 2.15 6.21 -15.01
N LYS A 417 3.33 5.88 -14.46
CA LYS A 417 3.60 4.60 -13.80
C LYS A 417 3.46 4.76 -12.28
N PHE A 418 2.47 4.10 -11.70
CA PHE A 418 2.27 4.00 -10.26
C PHE A 418 3.04 2.79 -9.69
N GLY A 419 3.68 2.98 -8.54
CA GLY A 419 4.51 1.97 -7.89
C GLY A 419 6.01 2.01 -8.27
N GLY A 420 6.55 3.20 -8.54
CA GLY A 420 7.98 3.45 -8.80
C GLY A 420 8.66 4.28 -7.70
N LEU A 421 9.92 3.95 -7.40
CA LEU A 421 10.71 4.33 -6.23
C LEU A 421 11.24 5.80 -6.17
N LYS A 422 10.72 6.79 -6.91
CA LYS A 422 11.65 7.85 -7.37
C LYS A 422 11.79 9.16 -6.56
N PHE A 423 10.74 9.75 -5.98
CA PHE A 423 10.89 11.08 -5.34
C PHE A 423 11.53 11.04 -3.95
N LEU A 424 10.93 10.30 -3.00
CA LEU A 424 11.48 10.24 -1.64
C LEU A 424 12.78 9.46 -1.52
N GLU A 425 13.11 8.61 -2.49
CA GLU A 425 14.37 7.90 -2.51
C GLU A 425 15.48 8.65 -3.23
N SER A 426 15.16 9.77 -3.87
CA SER A 426 16.17 10.63 -4.47
C SER A 426 17.15 11.08 -3.40
N ALA A 427 18.44 11.08 -3.76
CA ALA A 427 19.51 11.33 -2.80
C ALA A 427 19.36 12.67 -2.08
N HIS A 428 18.88 13.70 -2.79
CA HIS A 428 18.77 15.06 -2.26
C HIS A 428 17.59 15.24 -1.30
N ILE A 429 16.45 14.58 -1.56
CA ILE A 429 15.33 14.53 -0.61
C ILE A 429 15.74 13.74 0.64
N LYS A 430 16.39 12.57 0.48
CA LYS A 430 16.87 11.78 1.64
C LYS A 430 17.88 12.54 2.50
N ASP A 431 18.77 13.32 1.90
CA ASP A 431 19.73 14.15 2.65
C ASP A 431 19.01 15.17 3.54
N LEU A 432 18.02 15.88 2.98
CA LEU A 432 17.28 16.90 3.71
C LEU A 432 16.38 16.30 4.80
N LEU A 433 15.74 15.16 4.52
CA LEU A 433 14.95 14.43 5.51
C LEU A 433 15.81 13.88 6.65
N ALA A 434 17.02 13.36 6.34
CA ALA A 434 17.96 12.92 7.36
C ALA A 434 18.44 14.08 8.24
N LEU A 435 18.67 15.28 7.67
CA LEU A 435 19.02 16.48 8.42
C LEU A 435 17.92 16.85 9.42
N LEU A 436 16.66 16.92 8.96
CA LEU A 436 15.53 17.23 9.82
C LEU A 436 15.34 16.18 10.92
N ARG A 437 15.43 14.90 10.56
CA ARG A 437 15.27 13.78 11.50
C ARG A 437 16.36 13.77 12.56
N TRP A 438 17.62 13.91 12.16
CA TRP A 438 18.73 13.94 13.10
C TRP A 438 18.69 15.19 13.99
N SER A 439 18.25 16.34 13.48
CA SER A 439 18.06 17.53 14.32
C SER A 439 16.98 17.36 15.39
N GLN A 440 15.96 16.54 15.12
CA GLN A 440 14.93 16.17 16.09
C GLN A 440 15.48 15.16 17.12
N ASN A 441 16.16 14.11 16.66
CA ASN A 441 16.81 13.12 17.52
C ASN A 441 18.29 12.98 17.19
N LEU A 442 19.15 13.67 17.95
CA LEU A 442 20.61 13.64 17.73
C LEU A 442 21.24 12.27 18.06
N ARG A 443 20.48 11.33 18.64
CA ARG A 443 20.91 9.95 18.86
C ARG A 443 20.67 9.04 17.64
N ASP A 444 19.92 9.51 16.63
CA ASP A 444 19.71 8.77 15.38
C ASP A 444 21.02 8.69 14.58
N ARG A 445 21.73 7.57 14.74
CA ARG A 445 23.07 7.39 14.17
C ARG A 445 23.03 7.26 12.66
N VAL A 446 22.00 6.66 12.08
CA VAL A 446 21.87 6.48 10.62
C VAL A 446 21.68 7.83 9.94
N ALA A 447 20.74 8.63 10.44
CA ALA A 447 20.51 9.98 9.92
C ALA A 447 21.74 10.87 10.11
N GLY A 448 22.36 10.84 11.30
CA GLY A 448 23.57 11.60 11.58
C GLY A 448 24.77 11.20 10.74
N PHE A 449 24.93 9.90 10.44
CA PHE A 449 25.99 9.41 9.58
C PHE A 449 25.84 9.89 8.14
N ARG A 450 24.61 9.87 7.62
CA ARG A 450 24.30 10.43 6.30
C ARG A 450 24.60 11.93 6.23
N VAL A 451 24.12 12.69 7.21
CA VAL A 451 24.28 14.15 7.28
C VAL A 451 25.76 14.55 7.43
N ALA A 452 26.51 13.85 8.28
CA ALA A 452 27.92 14.14 8.47
C ALA A 452 28.74 13.99 7.18
N GLN A 453 28.42 12.99 6.34
CA GLN A 453 29.11 12.76 5.06
C GLN A 453 28.80 13.82 3.98
N LEU A 454 27.86 14.74 4.22
CA LEU A 454 27.62 15.87 3.34
C LEU A 454 28.75 16.90 3.43
N LEU A 455 29.51 16.90 4.52
CA LEU A 455 30.58 17.86 4.76
C LEU A 455 31.89 17.43 4.07
N PRO A 456 32.63 18.37 3.46
CA PRO A 456 33.93 18.07 2.86
C PRO A 456 34.91 17.44 3.85
N GLY A 457 35.56 16.34 3.47
CA GLY A 457 36.52 15.63 4.33
C GLY A 457 35.90 14.71 5.38
N PHE A 458 34.57 14.60 5.46
CA PHE A 458 33.89 13.59 6.29
C PHE A 458 33.69 12.28 5.53
N GLY A 459 34.71 11.42 5.54
CA GLY A 459 34.55 10.01 5.16
C GLY A 459 33.89 9.17 6.27
N PRO A 460 33.58 7.89 6.03
CA PRO A 460 32.92 6.99 6.98
C PRO A 460 33.55 6.98 8.39
N GLY A 461 34.88 6.92 8.47
CA GLY A 461 35.59 6.89 9.75
C GLY A 461 35.50 8.20 10.54
N MET A 462 35.46 9.35 9.86
CA MET A 462 35.33 10.65 10.55
C MET A 462 33.88 10.90 10.99
N ALA A 463 32.91 10.53 10.16
CA ALA A 463 31.50 10.56 10.52
C ALA A 463 31.21 9.71 11.76
N ALA A 464 31.76 8.48 11.83
CA ALA A 464 31.63 7.63 13.01
C ALA A 464 32.20 8.29 14.28
N LYS A 465 33.40 8.89 14.21
CA LYS A 465 34.01 9.60 15.36
C LYS A 465 33.18 10.77 15.87
N LEU A 466 32.53 11.51 14.97
CA LEU A 466 31.62 12.58 15.35
C LEU A 466 30.43 12.02 16.14
N LEU A 467 29.80 10.97 15.62
CA LEU A 467 28.63 10.37 16.26
C LEU A 467 28.98 9.74 17.61
N ASP A 468 30.15 9.10 17.74
CA ASP A 468 30.64 8.57 19.01
C ASP A 468 30.83 9.70 20.05
N ALA A 469 31.32 10.86 19.64
CA ALA A 469 31.47 12.02 20.51
C ALA A 469 30.13 12.63 20.96
N ILE A 470 29.10 12.54 20.11
CA ILE A 470 27.74 12.99 20.42
C ILE A 470 27.04 11.99 21.37
N GLU A 471 27.20 10.70 21.13
CA GLU A 471 26.58 9.61 21.89
C GLU A 471 27.19 9.44 23.28
N GLY A 472 28.49 9.69 23.45
CA GLY A 472 29.20 9.58 24.74
C GLY A 472 28.89 10.69 25.76
N GLY A 473 28.13 11.73 25.38
CA GLY A 473 27.81 12.87 26.25
C GLY A 473 26.38 12.85 26.78
N ALA A 474 26.17 13.26 28.04
CA ALA A 474 24.82 13.43 28.61
C ALA A 474 23.94 14.48 27.87
N ARG A 475 24.54 15.32 27.01
CA ARG A 475 23.84 16.27 26.13
C ARG A 475 24.46 16.23 24.72
N PRO A 476 23.75 15.70 23.71
CA PRO A 476 24.27 15.54 22.34
C PRO A 476 24.91 16.80 21.73
N ILE A 477 24.28 17.97 21.92
CA ILE A 477 24.81 19.26 21.42
C ILE A 477 26.21 19.60 21.98
N ARG A 478 26.53 19.17 23.21
CA ARG A 478 27.87 19.42 23.76
C ARG A 478 28.94 18.63 23.01
N GLY A 479 28.64 17.38 22.67
CA GLY A 479 29.52 16.54 21.84
C GLY A 479 29.77 17.16 20.47
N LEU A 480 28.71 17.65 19.82
CA LEU A 480 28.80 18.34 18.53
C LEU A 480 29.70 19.58 18.59
N ASN A 481 29.51 20.47 19.57
CA ASN A 481 30.30 21.70 19.68
C ASN A 481 31.76 21.46 20.08
N ALA A 482 32.04 20.38 20.81
CA ALA A 482 33.39 20.04 21.26
C ALA A 482 34.21 19.31 20.18
N PHE A 483 33.55 18.76 19.15
CA PHE A 483 34.21 18.01 18.10
C PHE A 483 35.07 18.91 17.20
N ARG A 484 36.27 18.44 16.87
CA ARG A 484 37.19 19.14 15.96
C ARG A 484 37.04 18.59 14.55
N PRO A 485 36.53 19.38 13.58
CA PRO A 485 36.33 18.91 12.22
C PRO A 485 37.68 18.75 11.49
N PRO A 486 37.71 17.97 10.40
CA PRO A 486 38.81 18.02 9.42
C PRO A 486 39.01 19.43 8.87
N THR A 487 40.23 19.76 8.48
CA THR A 487 40.58 21.08 7.91
C THR A 487 39.70 21.44 6.72
N ALA A 488 39.35 20.47 5.87
CA ALA A 488 38.49 20.67 4.69
C ALA A 488 37.05 21.10 5.05
N ALA A 489 36.56 20.78 6.25
CA ALA A 489 35.23 21.17 6.71
C ALA A 489 35.23 22.43 7.58
N ALA A 490 36.40 23.02 7.89
CA ALA A 490 36.50 24.09 8.89
C ALA A 490 35.61 25.29 8.58
N GLU A 491 35.53 25.69 7.30
CA GLU A 491 34.69 26.80 6.84
C GLU A 491 33.19 26.50 6.99
N HIS A 492 32.76 25.28 6.65
CA HIS A 492 31.35 24.86 6.72
C HIS A 492 30.90 24.41 8.12
N TRP A 493 31.85 24.11 9.02
CA TRP A 493 31.57 23.51 10.33
C TRP A 493 30.79 24.44 11.26
N ILE A 494 31.14 25.74 11.26
CA ILE A 494 30.47 26.74 12.11
C ILE A 494 29.00 26.85 11.74
N ASP A 495 28.72 27.00 10.44
CA ASP A 495 27.35 27.10 9.91
C ASP A 495 26.57 25.79 10.10
N PHE A 496 27.22 24.64 9.97
CA PHE A 496 26.64 23.34 10.26
C PHE A 496 26.21 23.22 11.74
N CYS A 497 27.10 23.50 12.68
CA CYS A 497 26.77 23.46 14.10
C CYS A 497 25.66 24.47 14.46
N ALA A 498 25.68 25.66 13.86
CA ALA A 498 24.65 26.68 14.05
C ALA A 498 23.29 26.20 13.53
N THR A 499 23.25 25.60 12.33
CA THR A 499 22.04 25.06 11.71
C THR A 499 21.45 23.92 12.52
N ILE A 500 22.24 22.92 12.89
CA ILE A 500 21.79 21.79 13.72
C ILE A 500 21.25 22.28 15.07
N LYS A 501 21.95 23.21 15.72
CA LYS A 501 21.50 23.78 17.00
C LYS A 501 20.21 24.56 16.86
N ALA A 502 20.05 25.35 15.80
CA ALA A 502 18.84 26.12 15.54
C ALA A 502 17.64 25.21 15.27
N LEU A 503 17.81 24.18 14.43
CA LEU A 503 16.79 23.17 14.15
C LEU A 503 16.44 22.33 15.38
N HIS A 504 17.42 21.94 16.20
CA HIS A 504 17.17 21.18 17.42
C HIS A 504 16.41 21.99 18.47
N LEU A 505 16.70 23.29 18.57
CA LEU A 505 15.95 24.19 19.46
C LEU A 505 14.54 24.50 18.94
N GLY A 506 14.26 24.29 17.64
CA GLY A 506 12.94 24.47 17.02
C GLY A 506 12.36 25.89 17.12
N LYS A 507 13.20 26.91 17.35
CA LYS A 507 12.74 28.28 17.64
C LYS A 507 12.05 28.96 16.45
N ALA A 508 12.42 28.61 15.22
CA ALA A 508 11.80 29.16 14.02
C ALA A 508 10.38 28.61 13.82
N GLY A 509 10.11 27.40 14.33
CA GLY A 509 8.84 26.71 14.18
C GLY A 509 8.68 26.10 12.79
N TRP A 510 7.68 25.22 12.67
CA TRP A 510 7.34 24.61 11.39
C TRP A 510 6.38 25.52 10.59
N PRO A 511 6.52 25.68 9.26
CA PRO A 511 7.47 25.04 8.34
C PRO A 511 8.82 25.78 8.15
N ALA A 512 9.11 26.83 8.92
CA ALA A 512 10.34 27.62 8.78
C ALA A 512 11.64 26.81 9.02
N ASP A 513 11.58 25.77 9.86
CA ASP A 513 12.68 24.82 10.05
C ASP A 513 13.12 24.15 8.72
N LEU A 514 12.18 23.84 7.80
CA LEU A 514 12.53 23.27 6.51
C LEU A 514 13.29 24.25 5.63
N ASP A 515 12.87 25.53 5.62
CA ASP A 515 13.57 26.58 4.88
C ASP A 515 14.98 26.82 5.45
N LEU A 516 15.14 26.78 6.78
CA LEU A 516 16.46 26.82 7.42
C LEU A 516 17.35 25.63 6.97
N ALA A 517 16.78 24.42 6.97
CA ALA A 517 17.48 23.21 6.53
C ALA A 517 17.87 23.28 5.03
N SER A 518 16.96 23.76 4.18
CA SER A 518 17.17 23.92 2.74
C SER A 518 18.26 24.95 2.43
N ARG A 519 18.28 26.10 3.13
CA ARG A 519 19.31 27.14 2.94
C ARG A 519 20.72 26.63 3.21
N TRP A 520 20.87 25.74 4.18
CA TRP A 520 22.16 25.10 4.47
C TRP A 520 22.51 24.03 3.43
N TYR A 521 21.51 23.22 3.01
CA TYR A 521 21.74 22.07 2.14
C TYR A 521 21.93 22.43 0.65
N VAL A 522 21.15 23.37 0.10
CA VAL A 522 21.14 23.68 -1.34
C VAL A 522 22.53 24.02 -1.89
N PRO A 523 23.38 24.86 -1.23
CA PRO A 523 24.73 25.12 -1.70
C PRO A 523 25.59 23.83 -1.78
N LEU A 524 25.47 22.93 -0.79
CA LEU A 524 26.20 21.65 -0.80
C LEU A 524 25.70 20.73 -1.92
N MET A 525 24.40 20.74 -2.19
CA MET A 525 23.78 19.96 -3.26
C MET A 525 24.26 20.41 -4.64
N GLN A 526 24.30 21.72 -4.91
CA GLN A 526 24.76 22.29 -6.18
C GLN A 526 26.19 21.88 -6.53
N HIS A 527 27.05 21.67 -5.53
CA HIS A 527 28.41 21.17 -5.75
C HIS A 527 28.51 19.66 -5.95
N ARG A 528 27.50 18.88 -5.53
CA ARG A 528 27.51 17.41 -5.55
C ARG A 528 26.79 16.80 -6.75
N PHE A 529 25.92 17.55 -7.41
CA PHE A 529 25.04 17.05 -8.46
C PHE A 529 25.03 17.98 -9.68
N ASP A 530 25.24 17.41 -10.88
CA ASP A 530 25.26 18.15 -12.14
C ASP A 530 23.86 18.64 -12.56
N ASP A 531 22.79 17.99 -12.09
CA ASP A 531 21.37 18.25 -12.34
C ASP A 531 20.73 19.16 -11.27
N ALA A 532 21.48 20.12 -10.73
CA ALA A 532 21.04 20.98 -9.63
C ALA A 532 19.69 21.70 -9.84
N PRO A 533 19.37 22.28 -11.02
CA PRO A 533 18.09 22.98 -11.22
C PRO A 533 16.86 22.08 -11.06
N GLN A 534 16.94 20.80 -11.47
CA GLN A 534 15.83 19.85 -11.31
C GLN A 534 15.60 19.53 -9.82
N ARG A 535 16.69 19.29 -9.08
CA ARG A 535 16.65 18.95 -7.65
C ARG A 535 16.20 20.12 -6.77
N GLU A 536 16.50 21.36 -7.17
CA GLU A 536 15.93 22.54 -6.50
C GLU A 536 14.40 22.58 -6.65
N GLY A 537 13.88 22.20 -7.82
CA GLY A 537 12.45 22.01 -8.05
C GLY A 537 11.83 20.97 -7.12
N ASP A 538 12.51 19.83 -6.93
CA ASP A 538 12.09 18.78 -6.01
C ASP A 538 12.09 19.27 -4.54
N ILE A 539 13.09 20.05 -4.11
CA ILE A 539 13.14 20.67 -2.77
C ILE A 539 12.01 21.69 -2.59
N ALA A 540 11.72 22.50 -3.61
CA ALA A 540 10.60 23.44 -3.58
C ALA A 540 9.25 22.70 -3.46
N GLN A 541 9.10 21.59 -4.18
CA GLN A 541 7.93 20.72 -4.07
C GLN A 541 7.82 20.11 -2.66
N LEU A 542 8.92 19.64 -2.08
CA LEU A 542 8.95 19.15 -0.71
C LEU A 542 8.52 20.25 0.29
N ALA A 543 8.95 21.48 0.08
CA ALA A 543 8.55 22.62 0.91
C ALA A 543 7.06 22.94 0.82
N GLN A 544 6.47 22.83 -0.37
CA GLN A 544 5.02 22.95 -0.55
C GLN A 544 4.28 21.85 0.22
N ILE A 545 4.73 20.60 0.10
CA ILE A 545 4.12 19.45 0.81
C ILE A 545 4.22 19.68 2.33
N ALA A 546 5.40 20.03 2.83
CA ALA A 546 5.70 20.30 4.22
C ALA A 546 4.80 21.38 4.86
N SER A 547 4.46 22.43 4.10
CA SER A 547 3.62 23.52 4.58
C SER A 547 2.18 23.11 4.95
N SER A 548 1.71 21.98 4.42
CA SER A 548 0.39 21.42 4.75
C SER A 548 0.34 20.69 6.09
N TYR A 549 1.49 20.47 6.73
CA TYR A 549 1.60 19.77 8.01
C TYR A 549 1.76 20.78 9.15
N PRO A 550 1.14 20.52 10.32
CA PRO A 550 1.20 21.43 11.46
C PRO A 550 2.55 21.41 12.19
N THR A 551 3.30 20.31 12.13
CA THR A 551 4.57 20.14 12.85
C THR A 551 5.58 19.34 12.02
N ARG A 552 6.87 19.58 12.27
CA ARG A 552 7.99 18.81 11.70
C ARG A 552 7.85 17.32 11.97
N GLU A 553 7.53 16.98 13.22
CA GLU A 553 7.34 15.60 13.66
C GLU A 553 6.26 14.90 12.83
N ARG A 554 5.08 15.52 12.71
CA ARG A 554 3.98 14.97 11.92
C ARG A 554 4.36 14.86 10.46
N PHE A 555 5.07 15.84 9.90
CA PHE A 555 5.59 15.77 8.54
C PHE A 555 6.52 14.56 8.34
N LEU A 556 7.55 14.40 9.20
CA LEU A 556 8.52 13.30 9.09
C LEU A 556 7.86 11.94 9.29
N THR A 557 7.01 11.79 10.32
CA THR A 557 6.28 10.55 10.58
C THR A 557 5.40 10.18 9.39
N GLU A 558 4.58 11.11 8.90
CA GLU A 558 3.65 10.85 7.80
C GLU A 558 4.37 10.55 6.48
N LEU A 559 5.45 11.26 6.18
CA LEU A 559 6.22 11.07 4.96
C LEU A 559 6.92 9.72 4.91
N THR A 560 7.42 9.26 6.07
CA THR A 560 8.01 7.94 6.22
C THR A 560 6.92 6.87 6.08
N LEU A 561 5.80 6.99 6.80
CA LEU A 561 4.71 6.00 6.80
C LEU A 561 3.98 5.85 5.46
N ASP A 562 3.72 6.95 4.74
CA ASP A 562 3.01 6.94 3.45
C ASP A 562 3.60 8.00 2.52
N PRO A 563 4.67 7.67 1.78
CA PRO A 563 5.25 8.54 0.76
C PRO A 563 4.16 9.07 -0.19
N PRO A 564 4.04 10.39 -0.44
CA PRO A 564 3.19 10.85 -1.54
C PRO A 564 3.72 10.25 -2.85
N ASP A 565 2.82 9.79 -3.73
CA ASP A 565 3.13 9.44 -5.14
C ASP A 565 3.55 10.67 -5.96
N ALA A 566 4.37 11.55 -5.40
CA ALA A 566 5.12 12.49 -6.21
C ALA A 566 6.09 11.64 -7.03
N THR A 567 5.79 11.45 -8.30
CA THR A 567 6.75 10.88 -9.25
C THR A 567 7.62 12.04 -9.74
N SER A 568 8.82 12.22 -9.18
CA SER A 568 9.88 12.94 -9.88
C SER A 568 10.65 11.92 -10.71
N ASP A 569 10.21 11.82 -11.96
CA ASP A 569 10.96 11.48 -13.18
C ASP A 569 9.95 11.14 -14.27
N GLN A 570 9.82 12.04 -15.24
CA GLN A 570 9.07 11.91 -16.52
C GLN A 570 7.57 12.23 -16.54
N ALA A 571 6.95 12.66 -15.45
CA ALA A 571 5.73 13.46 -15.58
C ALA A 571 6.15 14.89 -15.96
N GLY A 572 6.43 15.13 -17.24
CA GLY A 572 6.36 16.49 -17.76
C GLY A 572 4.99 17.10 -17.42
N PRO A 573 4.83 18.43 -17.39
CA PRO A 573 3.50 19.02 -17.30
C PRO A 573 2.61 18.32 -18.35
N PRO A 574 1.38 17.89 -18.01
CA PRO A 574 0.49 17.30 -19.00
C PRO A 574 0.49 18.22 -20.22
N LEU A 575 0.74 17.66 -21.40
CA LEU A 575 0.61 18.42 -22.64
C LEU A 575 -0.74 19.13 -22.55
N LEU A 576 -0.76 20.45 -22.81
CA LEU A 576 -1.91 21.34 -22.54
C LEU A 576 -3.25 20.83 -23.10
N ASP A 577 -3.21 19.87 -24.03
CA ASP A 577 -4.34 19.29 -24.75
C ASP A 577 -4.72 17.83 -24.35
N GLU A 578 -3.93 17.08 -23.58
CA GLU A 578 -4.17 15.62 -23.36
C GLU A 578 -3.93 15.09 -21.94
N ASP A 579 -4.70 14.05 -21.59
CA ASP A 579 -4.58 13.30 -20.34
C ASP A 579 -3.58 12.12 -20.44
N TYR A 580 -3.44 11.25 -19.43
CA TYR A 580 -2.43 10.16 -19.44
C TYR A 580 -2.98 8.75 -19.15
N LEU A 581 -2.35 7.72 -19.72
CA LEU A 581 -2.61 6.30 -19.46
C LEU A 581 -2.00 5.86 -18.12
N ILE A 582 -2.67 4.95 -17.40
CA ILE A 582 -2.19 4.46 -16.10
C ILE A 582 -1.49 3.12 -16.25
N LEU A 583 -0.23 3.03 -15.78
CA LEU A 583 0.53 1.80 -15.65
C LEU A 583 0.69 1.48 -14.16
N SER A 584 0.31 0.28 -13.71
CA SER A 584 0.38 -0.06 -12.28
C SER A 584 0.66 -1.54 -12.05
N THR A 585 1.35 -1.83 -10.94
CA THR A 585 1.32 -3.21 -10.43
C THR A 585 -0.10 -3.58 -9.98
N ILE A 586 -0.45 -4.88 -10.01
CA ILE A 586 -1.75 -5.37 -9.52
C ILE A 586 -1.97 -4.97 -8.04
N HIS A 587 -0.92 -5.05 -7.21
CA HIS A 587 -0.96 -4.65 -5.80
C HIS A 587 -1.32 -3.17 -5.64
N SER A 588 -0.63 -2.29 -6.35
CA SER A 588 -0.88 -0.84 -6.32
C SER A 588 -2.24 -0.44 -6.90
N ALA A 589 -2.83 -1.29 -7.76
CA ALA A 589 -4.14 -1.07 -8.35
C ALA A 589 -5.31 -1.44 -7.42
N LYS A 590 -5.05 -2.08 -6.26
CA LYS A 590 -6.09 -2.40 -5.29
C LYS A 590 -6.82 -1.12 -4.85
N GLY A 591 -8.15 -1.20 -4.75
CA GLY A 591 -9.02 -0.05 -4.46
C GLY A 591 -9.34 0.85 -5.68
N GLN A 592 -8.56 0.79 -6.75
CA GLN A 592 -8.79 1.59 -7.96
C GLN A 592 -9.75 0.88 -8.95
N GLU A 593 -10.16 1.58 -10.01
CA GLU A 593 -11.08 1.10 -11.05
C GLU A 593 -10.98 1.91 -12.34
N TRP A 594 -11.13 1.25 -13.49
CA TRP A 594 -11.03 1.86 -14.83
C TRP A 594 -12.07 1.28 -15.78
N ASP A 595 -12.41 2.05 -16.82
CA ASP A 595 -13.40 1.64 -17.83
C ASP A 595 -12.83 0.51 -18.70
N SER A 596 -11.54 0.60 -19.06
CA SER A 596 -10.80 -0.43 -19.80
C SER A 596 -9.52 -0.84 -19.10
N VAL A 597 -9.31 -2.15 -18.91
CA VAL A 597 -8.15 -2.72 -18.22
C VAL A 597 -7.47 -3.79 -19.08
N PHE A 598 -6.15 -3.68 -19.20
CA PHE A 598 -5.28 -4.67 -19.82
C PHE A 598 -4.42 -5.33 -18.73
N VAL A 599 -4.44 -6.66 -18.61
CA VAL A 599 -3.56 -7.40 -17.70
C VAL A 599 -2.47 -8.06 -18.54
N LEU A 600 -1.23 -7.60 -18.36
CA LEU A 600 -0.06 -8.14 -19.07
C LEU A 600 0.32 -9.52 -18.53
N ASN A 601 0.82 -10.38 -19.42
CA ASN A 601 1.42 -11.66 -19.06
C ASN A 601 0.52 -12.55 -18.18
N ALA A 602 -0.75 -12.75 -18.57
CA ALA A 602 -1.68 -13.67 -17.92
C ALA A 602 -1.34 -15.15 -18.25
N VAL A 603 -0.09 -15.52 -18.01
CA VAL A 603 0.53 -16.80 -18.36
C VAL A 603 1.22 -17.41 -17.15
N ASP A 604 1.34 -18.74 -17.11
CA ASP A 604 2.09 -19.45 -16.07
C ASP A 604 3.56 -18.98 -16.04
N GLY A 605 4.10 -18.78 -14.83
CA GLY A 605 5.41 -18.18 -14.56
C GLY A 605 5.36 -16.68 -14.31
N CYS A 606 4.32 -16.00 -14.83
CA CYS A 606 4.00 -14.62 -14.49
C CYS A 606 2.82 -14.50 -13.52
N ILE A 607 1.71 -15.21 -13.81
CA ILE A 607 0.51 -15.28 -12.97
C ILE A 607 0.01 -16.74 -13.03
N PRO A 608 0.33 -17.61 -12.05
CA PRO A 608 1.13 -17.31 -10.87
C PRO A 608 2.61 -17.05 -11.19
N SER A 609 3.25 -16.22 -10.38
CA SER A 609 4.71 -16.10 -10.38
C SER A 609 5.37 -17.43 -9.98
N ASP A 610 6.49 -17.79 -10.62
CA ASP A 610 7.29 -18.98 -10.22
C ASP A 610 7.75 -18.95 -8.75
N LEU A 611 7.79 -17.77 -8.14
CA LEU A 611 8.11 -17.59 -6.72
C LEU A 611 6.91 -17.81 -5.79
N GLY A 612 5.69 -17.88 -6.32
CA GLY A 612 4.42 -17.98 -5.58
C GLY A 612 3.68 -19.30 -5.79
N VAL A 613 4.40 -20.39 -6.06
CA VAL A 613 3.82 -21.73 -6.33
C VAL A 613 4.34 -22.82 -5.39
N GLY A 614 4.97 -22.46 -4.26
CA GLY A 614 5.54 -23.41 -3.31
C GLY A 614 4.51 -24.12 -2.45
N THR A 615 3.38 -23.46 -2.14
CA THR A 615 2.29 -24.00 -1.33
C THR A 615 0.91 -23.69 -1.91
N THR A 616 -0.12 -24.43 -1.49
CA THR A 616 -1.52 -24.15 -1.87
C THR A 616 -1.95 -22.73 -1.49
N ALA A 617 -1.51 -22.23 -0.33
CA ALA A 617 -1.83 -20.88 0.15
C ALA A 617 -1.24 -19.78 -0.74
N GLU A 618 -0.01 -19.96 -1.23
CA GLU A 618 0.64 -19.03 -2.18
C GLU A 618 -0.07 -19.05 -3.54
N ILE A 619 -0.46 -20.23 -4.02
CA ILE A 619 -1.23 -20.37 -5.26
C ILE A 619 -2.58 -19.65 -5.14
N ASP A 620 -3.27 -19.79 -4.02
CA ASP A 620 -4.54 -19.11 -3.77
C ASP A 620 -4.38 -17.59 -3.59
N GLU A 621 -3.24 -17.11 -3.10
CA GLU A 621 -2.91 -15.68 -3.15
C GLU A 621 -2.70 -15.17 -4.57
N GLU A 622 -1.93 -15.88 -5.40
CA GLU A 622 -1.74 -15.51 -6.81
C GLU A 622 -3.06 -15.58 -7.60
N ARG A 623 -3.98 -16.48 -7.24
CA ARG A 623 -5.35 -16.51 -7.77
C ARG A 623 -6.14 -15.26 -7.35
N ARG A 624 -6.06 -14.86 -6.08
CA ARG A 624 -6.67 -13.63 -5.57
C ARG A 624 -6.08 -12.38 -6.25
N LEU A 625 -4.80 -12.39 -6.58
CA LEU A 625 -4.17 -11.33 -7.39
C LEU A 625 -4.82 -11.21 -8.78
N LEU A 626 -5.01 -12.33 -9.49
CA LEU A 626 -5.71 -12.31 -10.78
C LEU A 626 -7.16 -11.82 -10.61
N TYR A 627 -7.88 -12.30 -9.61
CA TYR A 627 -9.23 -11.84 -9.29
C TYR A 627 -9.29 -10.32 -9.02
N VAL A 628 -8.35 -9.77 -8.25
CA VAL A 628 -8.24 -8.34 -8.00
C VAL A 628 -8.03 -7.59 -9.32
N ALA A 629 -7.12 -8.05 -10.18
CA ALA A 629 -6.85 -7.43 -11.48
C ALA A 629 -8.10 -7.41 -12.38
N MET A 630 -8.82 -8.52 -12.48
CA MET A 630 -10.06 -8.63 -13.27
C MET A 630 -11.15 -7.68 -12.77
N THR A 631 -11.31 -7.58 -11.44
CA THR A 631 -12.34 -6.72 -10.81
C THR A 631 -11.98 -5.24 -10.75
N ARG A 632 -10.85 -4.82 -11.33
CA ARG A 632 -10.54 -3.40 -11.57
C ARG A 632 -11.28 -2.86 -12.80
N ALA A 633 -11.65 -3.74 -13.74
CA ALA A 633 -12.35 -3.36 -14.96
C ALA A 633 -13.84 -3.09 -14.71
N LYS A 634 -14.35 -1.98 -15.26
CA LYS A 634 -15.78 -1.67 -15.29
C LYS A 634 -16.44 -2.28 -16.52
N ASP A 635 -15.89 -2.01 -17.71
CA ASP A 635 -16.56 -2.29 -18.98
C ASP A 635 -15.77 -3.24 -19.88
N GLN A 636 -14.45 -3.04 -20.01
CA GLN A 636 -13.60 -3.84 -20.87
C GLN A 636 -12.43 -4.46 -20.08
N LEU A 637 -12.19 -5.75 -20.30
CA LEU A 637 -11.08 -6.50 -19.70
C LEU A 637 -10.38 -7.32 -20.78
N HIS A 638 -9.06 -7.13 -20.88
CA HIS A 638 -8.19 -7.87 -21.80
C HIS A 638 -7.10 -8.57 -21.00
N LEU A 639 -7.06 -9.90 -21.07
CA LEU A 639 -6.02 -10.72 -20.47
C LEU A 639 -5.05 -11.16 -21.57
N MET A 640 -3.80 -10.69 -21.47
CA MET A 640 -2.80 -10.88 -22.51
C MET A 640 -2.05 -12.21 -22.35
N LEU A 641 -1.97 -12.98 -23.41
CA LEU A 641 -1.37 -14.31 -23.47
C LEU A 641 -0.20 -14.34 -24.47
N PRO A 642 0.96 -13.75 -24.13
CA PRO A 642 2.17 -13.87 -24.95
C PRO A 642 2.64 -15.33 -25.00
N GLN A 643 2.89 -15.83 -26.21
CA GLN A 643 3.30 -17.22 -26.42
C GLN A 643 4.80 -17.45 -26.22
N ARG A 644 5.64 -16.44 -26.47
CA ARG A 644 7.10 -16.53 -26.43
C ARG A 644 7.73 -15.47 -25.54
N PHE A 645 8.65 -15.90 -24.68
CA PHE A 645 9.52 -15.03 -23.89
C PHE A 645 10.98 -15.24 -24.30
N TYR A 646 11.63 -14.18 -24.77
CA TYR A 646 13.00 -14.22 -25.26
C TYR A 646 14.02 -14.15 -24.11
N VAL A 647 15.04 -15.02 -24.15
CA VAL A 647 16.07 -15.04 -23.09
C VAL A 647 17.03 -13.85 -23.23
N HIS A 648 17.46 -13.25 -22.13
CA HIS A 648 18.46 -12.17 -22.16
C HIS A 648 19.86 -12.63 -22.64
N GLY A 649 20.67 -11.69 -23.12
CA GLY A 649 22.08 -11.93 -23.49
C GLY A 649 22.30 -12.62 -24.84
N GLN A 650 21.30 -12.63 -25.72
CA GLN A 650 21.41 -13.20 -27.05
C GLN A 650 21.97 -12.20 -28.05
N ARG A 651 22.54 -12.72 -29.15
CA ARG A 651 22.91 -11.89 -30.31
C ARG A 651 21.65 -11.25 -30.91
N SER A 652 21.79 -10.13 -31.60
CA SER A 652 20.67 -9.38 -32.21
C SER A 652 19.76 -10.20 -33.15
N MET A 653 20.21 -11.36 -33.63
CA MET A 653 19.46 -12.30 -34.49
C MET A 653 19.13 -13.62 -33.78
N GLY A 654 19.25 -13.68 -32.45
CA GLY A 654 18.95 -14.87 -31.66
C GLY A 654 17.44 -15.07 -31.48
N ASP A 655 16.98 -16.30 -31.68
CA ASP A 655 15.57 -16.70 -31.52
C ASP A 655 15.38 -17.69 -30.36
N ARG A 656 16.26 -17.68 -29.35
CA ARG A 656 16.08 -18.57 -28.19
C ARG A 656 14.96 -18.01 -27.32
N HIS A 657 13.87 -18.76 -27.19
CA HIS A 657 12.72 -18.35 -26.40
C HIS A 657 12.15 -19.51 -25.59
N ILE A 658 11.38 -19.19 -24.57
CA ILE A 658 10.58 -20.12 -23.78
C ILE A 658 9.12 -19.93 -24.18
N TYR A 659 8.40 -21.04 -24.34
CA TYR A 659 6.97 -21.00 -24.56
C TYR A 659 6.22 -20.90 -23.23
N ALA A 660 5.32 -19.93 -23.13
CA ALA A 660 4.47 -19.78 -21.96
C ALA A 660 3.10 -20.40 -22.20
N GLN A 661 2.55 -21.05 -21.18
CA GLN A 661 1.18 -21.54 -21.18
C GLN A 661 0.26 -20.48 -20.58
N ARG A 662 -1.01 -20.46 -21.01
CA ARG A 662 -2.04 -19.64 -20.34
C ARG A 662 -2.04 -19.94 -18.84
N THR A 663 -2.30 -18.91 -18.03
CA THR A 663 -2.42 -19.07 -16.58
C THR A 663 -3.29 -20.28 -16.21
N ARG A 664 -2.81 -21.11 -15.29
CA ARG A 664 -3.57 -22.23 -14.72
C ARG A 664 -4.82 -21.80 -13.97
N PHE A 665 -4.94 -20.51 -13.64
CA PHE A 665 -6.14 -19.95 -13.02
C PHE A 665 -7.32 -19.84 -13.98
N ILE A 666 -7.08 -19.97 -15.30
CA ILE A 666 -8.13 -20.05 -16.32
C ILE A 666 -7.99 -21.40 -17.05
N PRO A 667 -8.43 -22.51 -16.42
CA PRO A 667 -8.44 -23.81 -17.08
C PRO A 667 -9.43 -23.84 -18.24
N ASN A 668 -9.36 -24.87 -19.09
CA ASN A 668 -10.24 -25.01 -20.25
C ASN A 668 -11.73 -25.00 -19.88
N ALA A 669 -12.10 -25.42 -18.66
CA ALA A 669 -13.47 -25.35 -18.19
C ALA A 669 -14.01 -23.91 -18.09
N LEU A 670 -13.15 -22.91 -17.88
CA LEU A 670 -13.56 -21.51 -17.69
C LEU A 670 -13.51 -20.68 -18.97
N THR A 671 -12.99 -21.19 -20.08
CA THR A 671 -12.79 -20.42 -21.32
C THR A 671 -14.10 -19.91 -21.93
N HIS A 672 -15.23 -20.56 -21.63
CA HIS A 672 -16.56 -20.14 -22.07
C HIS A 672 -17.00 -18.79 -21.47
N HIS A 673 -16.37 -18.33 -20.38
CA HIS A 673 -16.58 -16.98 -19.83
C HIS A 673 -15.81 -15.89 -20.58
N PHE A 674 -14.98 -16.25 -21.55
CA PHE A 674 -14.08 -15.31 -22.24
C PHE A 674 -14.25 -15.39 -23.76
N GLN A 675 -14.01 -14.27 -24.43
CA GLN A 675 -13.85 -14.24 -25.88
C GLN A 675 -12.38 -14.48 -26.23
N SER A 676 -12.10 -15.56 -26.96
CA SER A 676 -10.75 -15.81 -27.49
C SER A 676 -10.46 -14.90 -28.67
N ARG A 677 -9.32 -14.20 -28.64
CA ARG A 677 -8.81 -13.35 -29.74
C ARG A 677 -7.35 -13.70 -30.02
N SER A 678 -6.92 -13.60 -31.28
CA SER A 678 -5.51 -13.65 -31.66
C SER A 678 -5.11 -12.32 -32.32
N TRP A 679 -3.92 -11.84 -32.00
CA TRP A 679 -3.41 -10.60 -32.57
C TRP A 679 -1.92 -10.71 -32.97
N PRO A 680 -1.53 -10.24 -34.18
CA PRO A 680 -2.39 -9.71 -35.24
C PRO A 680 -3.41 -10.73 -35.75
N ALA A 681 -4.60 -10.27 -36.16
CA ALA A 681 -5.61 -11.15 -36.72
C ALA A 681 -4.98 -11.91 -37.90
N ALA A 682 -5.12 -13.23 -37.91
CA ALA A 682 -4.56 -14.06 -38.97
C ALA A 682 -5.07 -13.54 -40.32
N GLN A 683 -4.20 -12.93 -41.11
CA GLN A 683 -4.56 -12.56 -42.48
C GLN A 683 -4.83 -13.86 -43.22
N ALA A 684 -6.06 -14.07 -43.68
CA ALA A 684 -6.48 -15.24 -44.44
C ALA A 684 -5.72 -15.42 -45.78
N ASN A 685 -4.73 -14.57 -46.07
CA ASN A 685 -3.93 -14.59 -47.29
C ASN A 685 -2.48 -14.23 -46.99
N ALA A 686 -1.74 -15.11 -46.31
CA ALA A 686 -0.34 -15.27 -46.69
C ALA A 686 -0.37 -15.99 -48.05
N SER A 687 -0.48 -15.22 -49.12
CA SER A 687 -0.32 -15.72 -50.47
C SER A 687 0.98 -16.52 -50.51
N LEU A 688 0.88 -17.85 -50.56
CA LEU A 688 2.00 -18.70 -50.94
C LEU A 688 2.49 -18.10 -52.26
N ARG A 689 3.69 -17.48 -52.24
CA ARG A 689 4.33 -16.98 -53.45
C ARG A 689 4.25 -18.10 -54.47
N ARG A 690 3.46 -17.93 -55.53
CA ARG A 690 3.57 -18.82 -56.69
C ARG A 690 5.03 -18.77 -57.11
N PRO A 691 5.71 -19.91 -57.31
CA PRO A 691 7.10 -19.90 -57.75
C PRO A 691 7.14 -19.17 -59.10
N ILE A 692 7.68 -17.96 -59.09
CA ILE A 692 8.03 -17.23 -60.32
C ILE A 692 9.39 -17.78 -60.74
N SER A 693 9.56 -18.10 -62.02
CA SER A 693 10.85 -18.52 -62.57
C SER A 693 11.96 -17.58 -62.09
N PRO A 694 13.12 -18.11 -61.65
CA PRO A 694 14.18 -17.30 -61.05
C PRO A 694 14.58 -16.17 -62.01
N LEU A 695 14.36 -14.93 -61.56
CA LEU A 695 14.74 -13.74 -62.30
C LEU A 695 16.27 -13.61 -62.22
N ASP A 696 16.98 -13.63 -63.34
CA ASP A 696 18.43 -13.40 -63.37
C ASP A 696 18.77 -11.91 -63.16
N VAL A 697 18.56 -11.46 -61.93
CA VAL A 697 18.89 -10.11 -61.49
C VAL A 697 20.40 -9.86 -61.62
N ARG A 698 21.24 -10.88 -61.43
CA ARG A 698 22.71 -10.77 -61.53
C ARG A 698 23.17 -10.57 -62.97
N GLY A 699 22.53 -11.22 -63.94
CA GLY A 699 22.76 -10.99 -65.37
C GLY A 699 22.29 -9.60 -65.79
N LYS A 700 21.10 -9.18 -65.34
CA LYS A 700 20.58 -7.82 -65.60
C LYS A 700 21.48 -6.72 -65.03
N LEU A 701 22.00 -6.91 -63.81
CA LEU A 701 22.92 -5.96 -63.19
C LEU A 701 24.30 -5.95 -63.86
N ARG A 702 24.80 -7.10 -64.36
CA ARG A 702 26.03 -7.13 -65.18
C ARG A 702 25.83 -6.39 -66.51
N GLY A 703 24.71 -6.63 -67.21
CA GLY A 703 24.40 -5.96 -68.47
C GLY A 703 24.19 -4.44 -68.36
N MET A 704 24.01 -3.89 -67.16
CA MET A 704 23.97 -2.44 -66.95
C MET A 704 25.35 -1.78 -67.04
N TRP A 705 26.45 -2.54 -66.92
CA TRP A 705 27.81 -1.99 -66.83
C TRP A 705 28.81 -2.59 -67.84
N GLY A 706 28.33 -3.39 -68.81
CA GLY A 706 29.14 -4.01 -69.86
C GLY A 706 29.17 -5.53 -69.76
#